data_AF-A0A962QA88-F1
#
_entry.id   AF-A0A962QA88-F1
#
_cell.length_a   1.000
_cell.length_b   1.000
_cell.length_c   1.000
_cell.angle_alpha   90.00
_cell.angle_beta   90.00
_cell.angle_gamma   90.00
#
_symmetry.space_group_name_H-M   'P 1'
#
loop_
_entity.id
_entity.type
_entity.pdbx_description
1 polymer ?
#
loop_
_entity_poly.entity_id
_entity_poly.type
_entity_poly.pdbx_seq_one_letter_code
_entity_poly.pdbx_strand_id
1 'polypeptide(L)'
;MASDVNSSNVTGVTFDGATMTEVLEGTDNIAVDSIYVLPLGTAVGSTTGDIVVTSGGGASAEKFIAAVVFENVDQADPTSSEVKRLDSSGASSSTLAVASVDGDLVFDMIDTYQADAPSTLTVGVDQTQLHDQSGSSFSGGFAHYSTSTKDGAAGATTSWSTNAIALQHMAMNIKAAPLSGSLTIVKEAAVEDGTDFAFTSDIPGGSSFTLDVDNDNTYTDTITFADIPVGSYAITETVPAGWSIRFANCTGGSDSGSLTDDTLTVALGADEDITCIFNNSINTNIIINKDVLSGGADEDIDFEFFFNSSIGGYLGTFFLSETESNTPSRTDGVFEDLPTPLLFTVEEEDLPANWALQDIKCTSSNGSTNITKLLDQDKVELRIPASGDDIECTFINALSGSLTIIKEAAIEDGTDFAFTSDIPGGSSFTLDDEASQTDAINQSITFPDIAVGSYAITETLPASWQLDSANCTGGADSGSLSGKTLTVVLGVGEDITCTFSNSLQPGTILIEKITLPAGGTSFGYVQTIRSPFSFLLDDGDTETFTNVPAGTYYVAEQDHFPHVLTNLVCDDGASAVPSETYIGGNTPFDCFDEPAANACDNVAIINLEPGETIHCTYTNVIPSSIRMQKIVPPGEGDPSNPDQAFTLNFTNFDDVNAGNSTFTDGSGFSSFSGLLPDTYTVRELDLPAGWTLDDLSCTSEEGTSTIGTFTPGDTSLEVDLAAGDGVQCSFTNSYDDGDGVEPTQEDGVPGYDGSAQGDGNGDGIADKQQATVSSVQNGSCWWTLASDGQQHSEVQTAAVPADVSSLLAYPCGFLDFDAELA
;
A
#
# COMPACT_ATOMS: atom_id res chain seq x y z
N MET A 1 48.96 -87.28 19.25
CA MET A 1 49.68 -88.26 20.09
C MET A 1 50.32 -89.32 19.21
N ALA A 2 51.55 -89.71 19.51
CA ALA A 2 52.21 -90.85 18.89
C ALA A 2 52.91 -91.69 19.96
N SER A 3 52.70 -93.01 19.92
CA SER A 3 53.35 -93.99 20.79
C SER A 3 53.99 -95.11 19.98
N ASP A 4 55.19 -95.54 20.36
CA ASP A 4 55.93 -96.62 19.71
C ASP A 4 56.63 -97.53 20.72
N VAL A 5 56.29 -98.82 20.68
CA VAL A 5 56.83 -99.84 21.59
C VAL A 5 58.17 -100.35 21.08
N ASN A 6 59.15 -100.44 21.96
CA ASN A 6 60.56 -100.78 21.76
C ASN A 6 61.36 -99.75 20.95
N SER A 7 60.83 -98.53 20.79
CA SER A 7 61.59 -97.39 20.27
C SER A 7 62.22 -96.59 21.42
N SER A 8 63.36 -95.96 21.14
CA SER A 8 63.96 -95.00 22.07
C SER A 8 63.42 -93.58 21.92
N ASN A 9 62.78 -93.26 20.78
CA ASN A 9 62.22 -91.94 20.49
C ASN A 9 61.24 -91.94 19.30
N VAL A 10 60.32 -90.97 19.28
CA VAL A 10 59.57 -90.57 18.09
C VAL A 10 60.38 -89.47 17.40
N THR A 11 60.81 -89.72 16.16
CA THR A 11 61.68 -88.79 15.41
C THR A 11 60.92 -87.76 14.60
N GLY A 12 59.60 -87.92 14.46
CA GLY A 12 58.74 -86.93 13.83
C GLY A 12 57.34 -87.46 13.49
N VAL A 13 56.38 -86.53 13.50
CA VAL A 13 55.00 -86.76 13.07
C VAL A 13 54.64 -85.76 11.98
N THR A 14 53.96 -86.23 10.93
CA THR A 14 53.43 -85.38 9.87
C THR A 14 51.94 -85.62 9.68
N PHE A 15 51.21 -84.59 9.26
CA PHE A 15 49.82 -84.67 8.81
C PHE A 15 49.72 -84.10 7.39
N ASP A 16 49.26 -84.90 6.43
CA ASP A 16 49.25 -84.55 4.99
C ASP A 16 50.61 -84.04 4.46
N GLY A 17 51.70 -84.59 5.00
CA GLY A 17 53.07 -84.18 4.68
C GLY A 17 53.55 -82.89 5.37
N ALA A 18 52.70 -82.17 6.10
CA ALA A 18 53.11 -81.05 6.95
C ALA A 18 53.71 -81.56 8.26
N THR A 19 54.89 -81.07 8.62
CA THR A 19 55.57 -81.43 9.87
C THR A 19 54.82 -80.85 11.07
N MET A 20 54.54 -81.69 12.06
CA MET A 20 53.97 -81.29 13.33
C MET A 20 55.08 -80.96 14.34
N THR A 21 54.81 -80.05 15.27
CA THR A 21 55.72 -79.64 16.34
C THR A 21 55.56 -80.56 17.54
N GLU A 22 56.65 -81.17 18.02
CA GLU A 22 56.64 -81.93 19.28
C GLU A 22 56.48 -80.98 20.47
N VAL A 23 55.52 -81.28 21.36
CA VAL A 23 55.26 -80.52 22.59
C VAL A 23 55.84 -81.25 23.81
N LEU A 24 55.75 -82.58 23.81
CA LEU A 24 56.13 -83.40 24.95
C LEU A 24 56.49 -84.82 24.49
N GLU A 25 57.53 -85.41 25.07
CA GLU A 25 57.89 -86.82 24.91
C GLU A 25 58.25 -87.41 26.28
N GLY A 26 57.83 -88.65 26.53
CA GLY A 26 58.24 -89.44 27.68
C GLY A 26 58.55 -90.87 27.26
N THR A 27 59.55 -91.49 27.86
CA THR A 27 59.90 -92.89 27.62
C THR A 27 59.97 -93.67 28.93
N ASP A 28 59.53 -94.93 28.90
CA ASP A 28 59.62 -95.83 30.05
C ASP A 28 60.74 -96.90 29.93
N ASN A 29 61.58 -96.80 28.88
CA ASN A 29 62.57 -97.76 28.37
C ASN A 29 62.00 -98.96 27.61
N ILE A 30 60.68 -99.10 27.54
CA ILE A 30 59.95 -100.14 26.79
C ILE A 30 59.14 -99.50 25.67
N ALA A 31 58.57 -98.32 25.87
CA ALA A 31 57.86 -97.53 24.89
C ALA A 31 58.26 -96.05 25.00
N VAL A 32 57.90 -95.29 23.98
CA VAL A 32 57.96 -93.84 23.98
C VAL A 32 56.60 -93.29 23.58
N ASP A 33 56.09 -92.33 24.36
CA ASP A 33 54.86 -91.60 24.09
C ASP A 33 55.17 -90.12 23.89
N SER A 34 54.45 -89.50 22.96
CA SER A 34 54.69 -88.11 22.59
C SER A 34 53.41 -87.39 22.16
N ILE A 35 53.42 -86.07 22.35
CA ILE A 35 52.37 -85.15 21.92
C ILE A 35 52.94 -84.22 20.85
N TYR A 36 52.23 -84.10 19.73
CA TYR A 36 52.58 -83.25 18.61
C TYR A 36 51.40 -82.36 18.26
N VAL A 37 51.66 -81.12 17.88
CA VAL A 37 50.65 -80.11 17.51
C VAL A 37 50.93 -79.53 16.13
N LEU A 38 49.86 -79.11 15.45
CA LEU A 38 49.92 -78.40 14.17
C LEU A 38 48.94 -77.22 14.19
N PRO A 39 49.42 -75.97 14.15
CA PRO A 39 48.58 -74.80 13.91
C PRO A 39 47.88 -74.89 12.56
N LEU A 40 46.57 -74.69 12.52
CA LEU A 40 45.78 -74.74 11.28
C LEU A 40 45.43 -73.33 10.74
N GLY A 41 45.33 -72.31 11.58
CA GLY A 41 44.91 -70.94 11.21
C GLY A 41 43.42 -70.68 11.46
N THR A 42 42.93 -69.49 11.05
CA THR A 42 41.57 -68.98 11.36
C THR A 42 40.52 -69.25 10.26
N ALA A 43 40.90 -69.87 9.13
CA ALA A 43 40.04 -69.97 7.95
C ALA A 43 40.08 -71.34 7.24
N VAL A 44 40.42 -72.41 7.96
CA VAL A 44 40.54 -73.75 7.34
C VAL A 44 39.18 -74.44 7.36
N GLY A 45 38.65 -74.76 6.19
CA GLY A 45 37.54 -75.71 6.06
C GLY A 45 37.94 -77.12 6.52
N SER A 46 37.01 -78.08 6.51
CA SER A 46 37.36 -79.47 6.86
C SER A 46 38.48 -80.00 5.96
N THR A 47 39.52 -80.56 6.56
CA THR A 47 40.67 -81.15 5.86
C THR A 47 40.78 -82.65 6.12
N THR A 48 41.45 -83.40 5.25
CA THR A 48 41.69 -84.84 5.37
C THR A 48 43.09 -85.15 4.85
N GLY A 49 43.85 -85.94 5.60
CA GLY A 49 45.21 -86.32 5.20
C GLY A 49 45.76 -87.46 6.05
N ASP A 50 46.87 -88.05 5.60
CA ASP A 50 47.52 -89.16 6.31
C ASP A 50 48.32 -88.62 7.50
N ILE A 51 48.20 -89.28 8.66
CA ILE A 51 49.11 -89.07 9.80
C ILE A 51 50.24 -90.10 9.70
N VAL A 52 51.47 -89.62 9.56
CA VAL A 52 52.67 -90.48 9.46
C VAL A 52 53.56 -90.28 10.67
N VAL A 53 53.85 -91.36 11.38
CA VAL A 53 54.75 -91.38 12.56
C VAL A 53 56.05 -92.10 12.22
N THR A 54 57.17 -91.42 12.46
CA THR A 54 58.53 -91.94 12.24
C THR A 54 59.26 -92.08 13.58
N SER A 55 59.92 -93.21 13.83
CA SER A 55 60.59 -93.53 15.10
C SER A 55 61.99 -94.12 14.90
N GLY A 56 62.85 -93.97 15.90
CA GLY A 56 64.24 -94.45 15.89
C GLY A 56 64.39 -95.85 16.50
N GLY A 57 64.33 -96.91 15.69
CA GLY A 57 64.50 -98.30 16.16
C GLY A 57 64.05 -99.33 15.13
N GLY A 58 64.63 -100.53 15.12
CA GLY A 58 64.30 -101.59 14.16
C GLY A 58 62.85 -102.10 14.30
N ALA A 59 62.22 -102.43 13.16
CA ALA A 59 60.81 -102.82 12.99
C ALA A 59 60.08 -103.27 14.27
N SER A 60 59.51 -102.30 15.00
CA SER A 60 58.58 -102.55 16.09
C SER A 60 57.25 -103.05 15.54
N ALA A 61 56.59 -103.95 16.27
CA ALA A 61 55.38 -104.61 15.80
C ALA A 61 54.10 -103.76 15.97
N GLU A 62 54.10 -102.73 16.84
CA GLU A 62 52.87 -102.03 17.27
C GLU A 62 53.11 -100.54 17.58
N LYS A 63 52.25 -99.67 17.03
CA LYS A 63 52.27 -98.21 17.21
C LYS A 63 50.85 -97.69 17.45
N PHE A 64 50.72 -96.63 18.25
CA PHE A 64 49.43 -96.00 18.53
C PHE A 64 49.44 -94.52 18.15
N ILE A 65 48.33 -94.08 17.57
CA ILE A 65 48.13 -92.70 17.13
C ILE A 65 46.72 -92.27 17.54
N ALA A 66 46.63 -91.12 18.19
CA ALA A 66 45.38 -90.43 18.45
C ALA A 66 45.51 -88.95 18.04
N ALA A 67 44.46 -88.41 17.45
CA ALA A 67 44.37 -87.02 17.00
C ALA A 67 43.07 -86.38 17.49
N VAL A 68 43.18 -85.12 17.90
CA VAL A 68 42.07 -84.26 18.37
C VAL A 68 42.28 -82.87 17.77
N VAL A 69 41.19 -82.22 17.37
CA VAL A 69 41.20 -80.85 16.85
C VAL A 69 40.54 -79.92 17.89
N PHE A 70 41.14 -78.75 18.10
CA PHE A 70 40.64 -77.70 18.98
C PHE A 70 40.46 -76.41 18.20
N GLU A 71 39.40 -75.65 18.51
CA GLU A 71 39.07 -74.35 17.91
C GLU A 71 39.16 -73.24 18.97
N ASN A 72 39.30 -71.98 18.54
CA ASN A 72 39.42 -70.79 19.41
C ASN A 72 40.62 -70.84 20.38
N VAL A 73 41.75 -71.36 19.89
CA VAL A 73 42.98 -71.51 20.66
C VAL A 73 44.07 -70.55 20.17
N ASP A 74 44.94 -70.13 21.08
CA ASP A 74 46.19 -69.44 20.73
C ASP A 74 47.12 -70.42 20.02
N GLN A 75 47.47 -70.08 18.78
CA GLN A 75 48.26 -70.93 17.89
C GLN A 75 49.77 -70.62 17.95
N ALA A 76 50.18 -69.59 18.69
CA ALA A 76 51.56 -69.12 18.75
C ALA A 76 52.38 -69.71 19.91
N ASP A 77 51.74 -70.13 21.00
CA ASP A 77 52.42 -70.60 22.22
C ASP A 77 51.81 -71.91 22.81
N PRO A 78 52.32 -73.10 22.44
CA PRO A 78 51.74 -74.40 22.78
C PRO A 78 52.11 -74.95 24.19
N THR A 79 52.33 -74.06 25.17
CA THR A 79 52.22 -74.29 26.64
C THR A 79 53.29 -75.08 27.41
N SER A 80 53.27 -74.96 28.74
CA SER A 80 54.07 -75.71 29.72
C SER A 80 53.57 -77.14 29.89
N SER A 81 54.50 -78.09 30.07
CA SER A 81 54.22 -79.52 30.09
C SER A 81 54.79 -80.22 31.32
N GLU A 82 54.03 -81.17 31.90
CA GLU A 82 54.48 -82.04 32.99
C GLU A 82 54.37 -83.52 32.58
N VAL A 83 55.36 -84.35 32.98
CA VAL A 83 55.37 -85.82 32.78
C VAL A 83 55.50 -86.50 34.14
N LYS A 84 54.65 -87.51 34.41
CA LYS A 84 54.76 -88.35 35.61
C LYS A 84 54.74 -89.84 35.27
N ARG A 85 55.82 -90.52 35.69
CA ARG A 85 56.01 -91.99 35.64
C ARG A 85 55.66 -92.63 36.99
N LEU A 86 54.99 -93.78 36.95
CA LEU A 86 54.87 -94.69 38.09
C LEU A 86 55.00 -96.15 37.63
N ASP A 87 56.02 -96.87 38.14
CA ASP A 87 56.07 -98.32 38.10
C ASP A 87 55.60 -98.85 39.46
N SER A 88 54.48 -99.58 39.51
CA SER A 88 53.99 -100.16 40.76
C SER A 88 53.53 -101.59 40.58
N SER A 89 53.82 -102.46 41.55
CA SER A 89 53.46 -103.88 41.52
C SER A 89 51.97 -104.18 41.79
N GLY A 90 51.07 -103.24 41.47
CA GLY A 90 49.62 -103.32 41.65
C GLY A 90 48.89 -102.00 41.37
N ALA A 91 47.56 -101.99 41.54
CA ALA A 91 46.64 -100.89 41.20
C ALA A 91 47.17 -99.49 41.59
N SER A 92 47.09 -98.56 40.64
CA SER A 92 47.81 -97.29 40.64
C SER A 92 46.91 -96.12 40.23
N SER A 93 47.29 -94.92 40.63
CA SER A 93 46.65 -93.68 40.20
C SER A 93 47.69 -92.63 39.86
N SER A 94 47.38 -91.79 38.87
CA SER A 94 48.22 -90.67 38.47
C SER A 94 47.46 -89.36 38.56
N THR A 95 48.19 -88.29 38.84
CA THR A 95 47.67 -86.93 38.97
C THR A 95 48.77 -85.98 38.52
N LEU A 96 48.44 -85.08 37.60
CA LEU A 96 49.31 -84.05 37.02
C LEU A 96 48.62 -82.69 37.12
N ALA A 97 49.38 -81.65 37.46
CA ALA A 97 48.87 -80.28 37.49
C ALA A 97 49.57 -79.48 36.39
N VAL A 98 48.81 -78.75 35.58
CA VAL A 98 49.37 -77.91 34.53
C VAL A 98 49.06 -76.45 34.83
N ALA A 99 50.03 -75.57 34.59
CA ALA A 99 49.79 -74.13 34.67
C ALA A 99 48.82 -73.72 33.55
N SER A 100 47.63 -73.28 33.96
CA SER A 100 46.50 -72.93 33.09
C SER A 100 45.71 -71.80 33.77
N VAL A 101 44.88 -71.08 33.01
CA VAL A 101 43.99 -70.04 33.52
C VAL A 101 42.54 -70.29 33.07
N ASP A 102 41.59 -69.64 33.72
CA ASP A 102 40.18 -69.71 33.32
C ASP A 102 40.03 -69.27 31.85
N GLY A 103 39.38 -70.09 31.02
CA GLY A 103 39.24 -69.88 29.58
C GLY A 103 40.12 -70.80 28.74
N ASP A 104 41.27 -71.24 29.26
CA ASP A 104 42.11 -72.25 28.61
C ASP A 104 41.48 -73.66 28.69
N LEU A 105 42.14 -74.66 28.11
CA LEU A 105 41.82 -76.09 28.22
C LEU A 105 43.08 -76.88 28.59
N VAL A 106 42.98 -77.85 29.51
CA VAL A 106 44.07 -78.81 29.76
C VAL A 106 43.78 -80.12 29.04
N PHE A 107 44.72 -80.58 28.21
CA PHE A 107 44.66 -81.86 27.50
C PHE A 107 45.65 -82.84 28.11
N ASP A 108 45.23 -84.07 28.35
CA ASP A 108 46.10 -85.12 28.88
C ASP A 108 45.91 -86.47 28.18
N MET A 109 46.87 -87.35 28.43
CA MET A 109 46.85 -88.73 27.96
C MET A 109 47.46 -89.67 28.99
N ILE A 110 46.96 -90.90 29.00
CA ILE A 110 47.52 -91.99 29.76
C ILE A 110 47.75 -93.21 28.88
N ASP A 111 48.94 -93.78 28.99
CA ASP A 111 49.29 -95.13 28.54
C ASP A 111 49.46 -96.01 29.77
N THR A 112 48.97 -97.25 29.71
CA THR A 112 49.15 -98.23 30.76
C THR A 112 49.44 -99.62 30.24
N TYR A 113 50.20 -100.39 31.01
CA TYR A 113 50.56 -101.78 30.69
C TYR A 113 50.10 -102.77 31.76
N GLN A 114 49.59 -103.92 31.31
CA GLN A 114 49.20 -105.03 32.17
C GLN A 114 49.58 -106.39 31.58
N ALA A 115 50.14 -107.29 32.39
CA ALA A 115 50.69 -108.57 31.90
C ALA A 115 49.61 -109.60 31.48
N ASP A 116 48.54 -109.76 32.28
CA ASP A 116 47.65 -110.92 32.17
C ASP A 116 46.31 -110.65 31.46
N ALA A 117 45.84 -109.39 31.43
CA ALA A 117 44.59 -108.96 30.81
C ALA A 117 44.61 -107.44 30.54
N PRO A 118 43.75 -106.89 29.67
CA PRO A 118 43.61 -105.43 29.52
C PRO A 118 43.37 -104.72 30.86
N SER A 119 44.05 -103.60 31.09
CA SER A 119 43.82 -102.78 32.28
C SER A 119 42.46 -102.07 32.22
N THR A 120 41.89 -101.76 33.38
CA THR A 120 40.76 -100.83 33.50
C THR A 120 41.29 -99.43 33.74
N LEU A 121 40.83 -98.44 32.97
CA LEU A 121 41.11 -97.03 33.19
C LEU A 121 39.85 -96.32 33.67
N THR A 122 40.00 -95.36 34.57
CA THR A 122 38.92 -94.44 34.96
C THR A 122 39.48 -93.02 34.98
N VAL A 123 38.88 -92.16 34.14
CA VAL A 123 39.18 -90.73 34.07
C VAL A 123 38.77 -90.03 35.38
N GLY A 124 39.50 -89.00 35.76
CA GLY A 124 39.25 -88.22 36.96
C GLY A 124 37.95 -87.42 36.93
N VAL A 125 37.61 -86.86 38.09
CA VAL A 125 36.44 -85.99 38.23
C VAL A 125 36.62 -84.68 37.47
N ASP A 126 35.53 -84.19 36.88
CA ASP A 126 35.49 -82.96 36.08
C ASP A 126 36.51 -82.97 34.92
N GLN A 127 36.71 -84.15 34.34
CA GLN A 127 37.48 -84.36 33.11
C GLN A 127 36.59 -85.05 32.08
N THR A 128 36.75 -84.68 30.82
CA THR A 128 36.03 -85.26 29.69
C THR A 128 36.94 -86.20 28.94
N GLN A 129 36.72 -87.51 29.08
CA GLN A 129 37.44 -88.51 28.27
C GLN A 129 37.06 -88.34 26.79
N LEU A 130 38.08 -88.17 25.95
CA LEU A 130 37.91 -87.95 24.52
C LEU A 130 38.02 -89.28 23.75
N HIS A 131 39.05 -90.07 24.06
CA HIS A 131 39.37 -91.31 23.34
C HIS A 131 39.72 -92.39 24.36
N ASP A 132 39.28 -93.62 24.13
CA ASP A 132 39.53 -94.78 25.00
C ASP A 132 39.79 -96.03 24.17
N GLN A 133 40.99 -96.60 24.26
CA GLN A 133 41.41 -97.77 23.50
C GLN A 133 41.99 -98.85 24.41
N SER A 134 41.10 -99.74 24.89
CA SER A 134 41.47 -100.88 25.72
C SER A 134 41.87 -102.12 24.91
N GLY A 135 42.92 -102.82 25.36
CA GLY A 135 43.13 -104.23 25.04
C GLY A 135 43.95 -104.55 23.79
N SER A 136 44.85 -103.66 23.38
CA SER A 136 45.85 -103.96 22.36
C SER A 136 46.85 -104.99 22.93
N SER A 137 46.72 -106.26 22.52
CA SER A 137 47.59 -107.34 22.98
C SER A 137 48.92 -107.33 22.24
N PHE A 138 50.03 -107.33 22.97
CA PHE A 138 51.38 -107.40 22.41
C PHE A 138 52.22 -108.51 23.04
N SER A 139 53.40 -108.74 22.49
CA SER A 139 54.34 -109.75 23.00
C SER A 139 54.83 -109.40 24.41
N GLY A 140 54.07 -109.80 25.44
CA GLY A 140 54.39 -109.58 26.85
C GLY A 140 53.18 -109.22 27.72
N GLY A 141 52.12 -108.64 27.14
CA GLY A 141 50.92 -108.22 27.87
C GLY A 141 49.94 -107.38 27.04
N PHE A 142 49.25 -106.43 27.66
CA PHE A 142 48.20 -105.59 27.09
C PHE A 142 48.47 -104.11 27.37
N ALA A 143 48.33 -103.26 26.35
CA ALA A 143 48.36 -101.81 26.48
C ALA A 143 46.93 -101.23 26.52
N HIS A 144 46.77 -100.09 27.18
CA HIS A 144 45.52 -99.33 27.20
C HIS A 144 45.83 -97.83 27.17
N TYR A 145 45.36 -97.17 26.10
CA TYR A 145 45.53 -95.75 25.85
C TYR A 145 44.23 -94.99 26.02
N SER A 146 44.31 -93.81 26.63
CA SER A 146 43.17 -92.90 26.71
C SER A 146 43.64 -91.44 26.77
N THR A 147 42.81 -90.52 26.28
CA THR A 147 43.04 -89.08 26.34
C THR A 147 41.84 -88.36 26.95
N SER A 148 42.05 -87.24 27.63
CA SER A 148 40.96 -86.41 28.14
C SER A 148 41.24 -84.91 28.04
N THR A 149 40.21 -84.12 28.27
CA THR A 149 40.31 -82.67 28.50
C THR A 149 39.73 -82.27 29.84
N LYS A 150 40.15 -81.10 30.32
CA LYS A 150 39.59 -80.41 31.48
C LYS A 150 39.58 -78.92 31.20
N ASP A 151 38.59 -78.21 31.73
CA ASP A 151 38.59 -76.75 31.68
C ASP A 151 39.83 -76.18 32.38
N GLY A 152 40.46 -75.21 31.74
CA GLY A 152 41.59 -74.48 32.28
C GLY A 152 41.19 -73.71 33.53
N ALA A 153 42.10 -73.70 34.50
CA ALA A 153 41.98 -72.98 35.76
C ALA A 153 43.35 -72.92 36.43
N ALA A 154 43.54 -71.99 37.36
CA ALA A 154 44.77 -71.90 38.13
C ALA A 154 45.05 -73.22 38.89
N GLY A 155 46.07 -73.97 38.43
CA GLY A 155 46.42 -75.29 38.99
C GLY A 155 45.52 -76.43 38.52
N ALA A 156 44.90 -76.31 37.34
CA ALA A 156 44.09 -77.35 36.71
C ALA A 156 44.81 -78.70 36.76
N THR A 157 44.15 -79.67 37.39
CA THR A 157 44.72 -80.98 37.71
C THR A 157 43.95 -82.08 37.00
N THR A 158 44.69 -82.89 36.24
CA THR A 158 44.21 -84.08 35.56
C THR A 158 44.57 -85.34 36.34
N SER A 159 43.73 -86.37 36.28
CA SER A 159 43.93 -87.59 37.06
C SER A 159 43.35 -88.83 36.41
N TRP A 160 43.99 -89.96 36.66
CA TRP A 160 43.55 -91.27 36.19
C TRP A 160 43.73 -92.31 37.28
N SER A 161 42.84 -93.30 37.32
CA SER A 161 43.01 -94.50 38.15
C SER A 161 42.99 -95.75 37.30
N THR A 162 43.85 -96.71 37.62
CA THR A 162 44.04 -97.93 36.84
C THR A 162 44.42 -99.13 37.70
N ASN A 163 44.16 -100.34 37.20
CA ASN A 163 44.67 -101.58 37.77
C ASN A 163 45.97 -102.07 37.10
N ALA A 164 46.53 -101.28 36.17
CA ALA A 164 47.77 -101.58 35.47
C ALA A 164 48.99 -101.58 36.39
N ILE A 165 50.01 -102.35 36.00
CA ILE A 165 51.29 -102.46 36.71
C ILE A 165 52.34 -101.43 36.25
N ALA A 166 52.08 -100.74 35.13
CA ALA A 166 52.84 -99.56 34.73
C ALA A 166 51.93 -98.54 34.06
N LEU A 167 52.23 -97.25 34.24
CA LEU A 167 51.54 -96.15 33.58
C LEU A 167 52.50 -95.03 33.18
N GLN A 168 52.13 -94.33 32.12
CA GLN A 168 52.68 -93.05 31.70
C GLN A 168 51.54 -92.05 31.53
N HIS A 169 51.58 -90.95 32.29
CA HIS A 169 50.60 -89.87 32.22
C HIS A 169 51.30 -88.59 31.80
N MET A 170 50.74 -87.90 30.81
CA MET A 170 51.26 -86.67 30.22
C MET A 170 50.14 -85.66 30.05
N ALA A 171 50.39 -84.39 30.40
CA ALA A 171 49.41 -83.32 30.30
C ALA A 171 50.04 -82.02 29.76
N MET A 172 49.25 -81.25 29.02
CA MET A 172 49.60 -79.94 28.46
C MET A 172 48.42 -78.97 28.57
N ASN A 173 48.70 -77.67 28.57
CA ASN A 173 47.66 -76.65 28.49
C ASN A 173 47.39 -76.32 27.01
N ILE A 174 46.25 -75.70 26.73
CA ILE A 174 45.83 -75.23 25.42
C ILE A 174 45.22 -73.86 25.69
N LYS A 175 45.92 -72.80 25.31
CA LYS A 175 45.51 -71.43 25.60
C LYS A 175 44.31 -71.01 24.75
N ALA A 176 43.39 -70.23 25.30
CA ALA A 176 42.33 -69.60 24.51
C ALA A 176 42.86 -68.47 23.61
N ALA A 177 42.24 -68.27 22.45
CA ALA A 177 42.49 -67.11 21.60
C ALA A 177 41.94 -65.81 22.26
N PRO A 178 42.61 -64.65 22.08
CA PRO A 178 42.07 -63.38 22.55
C PRO A 178 40.81 -62.99 21.76
N LEU A 179 39.80 -62.44 22.45
CA LEU A 179 38.58 -61.92 21.82
C LEU A 179 38.89 -60.67 20.98
N SER A 180 38.34 -60.59 19.76
CA SER A 180 38.57 -59.49 18.81
C SER A 180 37.29 -59.03 18.10
N GLY A 181 37.32 -57.85 17.49
CA GLY A 181 36.25 -57.28 16.64
C GLY A 181 36.82 -56.46 15.47
N SER A 182 35.96 -55.68 14.81
CA SER A 182 36.29 -54.80 13.68
C SER A 182 35.80 -53.37 13.93
N LEU A 183 36.62 -52.39 13.51
CA LEU A 183 36.27 -50.97 13.56
C LEU A 183 36.53 -50.31 12.19
N THR A 184 35.50 -49.72 11.61
CA THR A 184 35.55 -48.95 10.37
C THR A 184 35.37 -47.47 10.67
N ILE A 185 36.29 -46.64 10.18
CA ILE A 185 36.21 -45.19 10.25
C ILE A 185 35.82 -44.66 8.86
N VAL A 186 34.82 -43.79 8.82
CA VAL A 186 34.32 -43.15 7.60
C VAL A 186 34.39 -41.63 7.78
N LYS A 187 34.95 -40.95 6.79
CA LYS A 187 34.94 -39.49 6.70
C LYS A 187 33.82 -39.04 5.77
N GLU A 188 33.04 -38.09 6.24
CA GLU A 188 32.10 -37.33 5.43
C GLU A 188 32.38 -35.83 5.59
N ALA A 189 32.07 -35.04 4.57
CA ALA A 189 32.13 -33.59 4.67
C ALA A 189 30.94 -32.97 3.92
N ALA A 190 30.50 -31.80 4.37
CA ALA A 190 29.37 -31.10 3.78
C ALA A 190 29.65 -30.65 2.33
N VAL A 191 30.93 -30.55 1.96
CA VAL A 191 31.40 -30.30 0.58
C VAL A 191 32.66 -31.11 0.27
N GLU A 192 32.82 -31.46 -1.00
CA GLU A 192 34.00 -32.13 -1.56
C GLU A 192 34.93 -31.07 -2.19
N ASP A 193 35.65 -30.30 -1.37
CA ASP A 193 36.52 -29.21 -1.83
C ASP A 193 37.99 -29.61 -1.99
N GLY A 194 38.31 -30.88 -1.73
CA GLY A 194 39.66 -31.45 -1.74
C GLY A 194 40.46 -31.22 -0.47
N THR A 195 39.79 -30.94 0.64
CA THR A 195 40.42 -30.92 1.98
C THR A 195 40.70 -32.33 2.49
N ASP A 196 41.94 -32.58 2.87
CA ASP A 196 42.39 -33.81 3.55
C ASP A 196 42.19 -33.70 5.07
N PHE A 197 41.70 -34.77 5.71
CA PHE A 197 41.48 -34.83 7.16
C PHE A 197 42.40 -35.85 7.81
N ALA A 198 43.28 -35.38 8.69
CA ALA A 198 44.24 -36.23 9.38
C ALA A 198 43.66 -36.78 10.68
N PHE A 199 43.91 -38.06 10.97
CA PHE A 199 43.46 -38.75 12.17
C PHE A 199 44.63 -39.32 12.95
N THR A 200 44.51 -39.35 14.27
CA THR A 200 45.33 -40.16 15.17
C THR A 200 44.43 -41.09 15.98
N SER A 201 44.94 -42.28 16.33
CA SER A 201 44.19 -43.20 17.17
C SER A 201 45.09 -44.10 18.00
N ASP A 202 44.51 -44.78 18.99
CA ASP A 202 45.15 -45.89 19.73
C ASP A 202 44.78 -47.28 19.17
N ILE A 203 44.14 -47.33 17.99
CA ILE A 203 43.80 -48.58 17.30
C ILE A 203 45.09 -49.28 16.84
N PRO A 204 45.30 -50.58 17.16
CA PRO A 204 46.44 -51.34 16.67
C PRO A 204 46.52 -51.32 15.14
N GLY A 205 47.66 -50.85 14.61
CA GLY A 205 47.86 -50.71 13.15
C GLY A 205 47.30 -49.42 12.54
N GLY A 206 46.65 -48.56 13.33
CA GLY A 206 45.98 -47.33 12.89
C GLY A 206 46.44 -46.05 13.59
N SER A 207 47.68 -45.98 14.07
CA SER A 207 48.15 -44.86 14.92
C SER A 207 48.03 -43.47 14.27
N SER A 208 48.07 -43.42 12.93
CA SER A 208 47.82 -42.22 12.14
C SER A 208 47.38 -42.59 10.73
N PHE A 209 46.38 -41.91 10.20
CA PHE A 209 45.89 -42.08 8.83
C PHE A 209 45.24 -40.78 8.34
N THR A 210 45.01 -40.68 7.03
CA THR A 210 44.35 -39.53 6.40
C THR A 210 43.20 -40.06 5.56
N LEU A 211 42.05 -39.40 5.66
CA LEU A 211 40.88 -39.66 4.83
C LEU A 211 40.50 -38.35 4.13
N ASP A 212 39.98 -38.45 2.92
CA ASP A 212 39.39 -37.34 2.18
C ASP A 212 37.98 -37.75 1.72
N VAL A 213 37.25 -36.81 1.16
CA VAL A 213 35.90 -37.05 0.59
C VAL A 213 35.83 -36.71 -0.89
N ASP A 214 36.95 -36.27 -1.46
CA ASP A 214 37.00 -35.91 -2.85
C ASP A 214 37.23 -37.16 -3.73
N ASN A 215 37.16 -36.97 -5.05
CA ASN A 215 37.26 -38.07 -6.00
C ASN A 215 38.66 -38.17 -6.64
N ASP A 216 39.71 -37.66 -5.98
CA ASP A 216 41.05 -37.56 -6.58
C ASP A 216 41.90 -38.85 -6.47
N ASN A 217 41.41 -39.86 -5.75
CA ASN A 217 42.01 -41.17 -5.47
C ASN A 217 43.31 -41.13 -4.63
N THR A 218 43.69 -39.99 -4.02
CA THR A 218 44.89 -39.87 -3.20
C THR A 218 44.69 -40.54 -1.84
N TYR A 219 43.58 -40.23 -1.15
CA TYR A 219 43.14 -40.96 0.02
C TYR A 219 41.78 -41.61 -0.24
N THR A 220 41.29 -42.34 0.76
CA THR A 220 39.96 -42.95 0.73
C THR A 220 39.09 -42.26 1.77
N ASP A 221 37.78 -42.31 1.59
CA ASP A 221 36.78 -41.84 2.55
C ASP A 221 36.58 -42.82 3.72
N THR A 222 37.13 -44.02 3.63
CA THR A 222 36.98 -45.05 4.66
C THR A 222 38.24 -45.89 4.89
N ILE A 223 38.39 -46.39 6.12
CA ILE A 223 39.39 -47.37 6.53
C ILE A 223 38.81 -48.37 7.53
N THR A 224 39.14 -49.66 7.39
CA THR A 224 38.68 -50.73 8.29
C THR A 224 39.87 -51.41 8.98
N PHE A 225 39.78 -51.54 10.30
CA PHE A 225 40.72 -52.26 11.16
C PHE A 225 40.05 -53.55 11.67
N ALA A 226 40.50 -54.69 11.17
CA ALA A 226 39.98 -56.01 11.52
C ALA A 226 40.84 -56.72 12.58
N ASP A 227 40.27 -57.71 13.25
CA ASP A 227 40.92 -58.57 14.25
C ASP A 227 41.60 -57.80 15.40
N ILE A 228 41.04 -56.64 15.76
CA ILE A 228 41.56 -55.81 16.85
C ILE A 228 41.02 -56.33 18.19
N PRO A 229 41.83 -56.40 19.27
CA PRO A 229 41.38 -56.88 20.57
C PRO A 229 40.16 -56.11 21.09
N VAL A 230 39.32 -56.76 21.89
CA VAL A 230 38.25 -56.05 22.61
C VAL A 230 38.84 -54.98 23.54
N GLY A 231 38.21 -53.81 23.60
CA GLY A 231 38.77 -52.66 24.32
C GLY A 231 38.07 -51.35 24.00
N SER A 232 38.51 -50.27 24.64
CA SER A 232 38.07 -48.91 24.32
C SER A 232 39.13 -48.27 23.44
N TYR A 233 38.69 -47.64 22.36
CA TYR A 233 39.56 -46.97 21.40
C TYR A 233 39.21 -45.49 21.29
N ALA A 234 40.23 -44.65 21.20
CA ALA A 234 40.13 -43.21 20.99
C ALA A 234 40.62 -42.84 19.60
N ILE A 235 39.78 -42.13 18.85
CA ILE A 235 40.04 -41.66 17.49
C ILE A 235 39.91 -40.15 17.49
N THR A 236 41.00 -39.45 17.22
CA THR A 236 41.05 -37.98 17.20
C THR A 236 41.22 -37.50 15.76
N GLU A 237 40.33 -36.62 15.32
CA GLU A 237 40.48 -35.91 14.05
C GLU A 237 41.24 -34.60 14.27
N THR A 238 42.23 -34.30 13.44
CA THR A 238 42.85 -32.98 13.39
C THR A 238 42.03 -32.10 12.47
N VAL A 239 41.14 -31.30 13.04
CA VAL A 239 40.21 -30.45 12.28
C VAL A 239 40.98 -29.35 11.53
N PRO A 240 40.90 -29.28 10.19
CA PRO A 240 41.54 -28.22 9.41
C PRO A 240 41.00 -26.83 9.76
N ALA A 241 41.81 -25.78 9.53
CA ALA A 241 41.37 -24.41 9.76
C ALA A 241 40.16 -24.05 8.88
N GLY A 242 39.13 -23.44 9.47
CA GLY A 242 37.88 -23.12 8.78
C GLY A 242 36.90 -24.29 8.65
N TRP A 243 37.14 -25.40 9.35
CA TRP A 243 36.23 -26.54 9.43
C TRP A 243 35.83 -26.83 10.88
N SER A 244 34.70 -27.50 11.07
CA SER A 244 34.26 -28.04 12.37
C SER A 244 33.69 -29.44 12.23
N ILE A 245 33.81 -30.26 13.27
CA ILE A 245 33.13 -31.56 13.34
C ILE A 245 31.67 -31.32 13.70
N ARG A 246 30.76 -31.67 12.80
CA ARG A 246 29.32 -31.55 13.01
C ARG A 246 28.80 -32.65 13.92
N PHE A 247 29.27 -33.87 13.69
CA PHE A 247 29.01 -35.03 14.55
C PHE A 247 30.04 -36.13 14.29
N ALA A 248 30.21 -37.00 15.29
CA ALA A 248 30.85 -38.30 15.13
C ALA A 248 29.97 -39.37 15.77
N ASN A 249 29.47 -40.32 14.98
CA ASN A 249 28.51 -41.33 15.45
C ASN A 249 28.93 -42.74 15.02
N CYS A 250 28.81 -43.70 15.92
CA CYS A 250 29.09 -45.11 15.65
C CYS A 250 27.81 -45.95 15.50
N THR A 251 27.87 -46.96 14.65
CA THR A 251 26.80 -47.95 14.41
C THR A 251 27.40 -49.36 14.32
N GLY A 252 26.59 -50.41 14.44
CA GLY A 252 27.06 -51.81 14.26
C GLY A 252 27.44 -52.58 15.53
N GLY A 253 27.43 -51.93 16.69
CA GLY A 253 27.59 -52.55 18.01
C GLY A 253 26.52 -52.13 19.02
N SER A 254 26.70 -52.49 20.28
CA SER A 254 25.85 -52.03 21.39
C SER A 254 26.21 -50.62 21.92
N ASP A 255 27.36 -50.09 21.48
CA ASP A 255 27.88 -48.77 21.86
C ASP A 255 27.65 -47.74 20.73
N SER A 256 27.30 -46.51 21.10
CA SER A 256 27.12 -45.37 20.17
C SER A 256 28.38 -44.52 20.04
N GLY A 257 29.42 -44.77 20.84
CA GLY A 257 30.58 -43.90 20.96
C GLY A 257 30.26 -42.59 21.67
N SER A 258 31.30 -41.88 22.11
CA SER A 258 31.18 -40.57 22.75
C SER A 258 32.25 -39.62 22.20
N LEU A 259 31.81 -38.53 21.57
CA LEU A 259 32.66 -37.45 21.09
C LEU A 259 32.89 -36.44 22.22
N THR A 260 34.15 -36.16 22.53
CA THR A 260 34.57 -35.05 23.41
C THR A 260 35.66 -34.27 22.69
N ASP A 261 35.44 -32.97 22.50
CA ASP A 261 36.23 -32.13 21.60
C ASP A 261 36.33 -32.80 20.22
N ASP A 262 37.54 -33.04 19.71
CA ASP A 262 37.78 -33.70 18.42
C ASP A 262 38.03 -35.21 18.54
N THR A 263 37.80 -35.80 19.72
CA THR A 263 38.13 -37.21 20.01
C THR A 263 36.87 -38.06 20.26
N LEU A 264 36.65 -39.03 19.39
CA LEU A 264 35.62 -40.07 19.55
C LEU A 264 36.20 -41.24 20.34
N THR A 265 35.57 -41.58 21.45
CA THR A 265 35.86 -42.81 22.20
C THR A 265 34.78 -43.85 21.94
N VAL A 266 35.17 -45.08 21.59
CA VAL A 266 34.24 -46.19 21.31
C VAL A 266 34.71 -47.48 21.97
N ALA A 267 33.80 -48.21 22.62
CA ALA A 267 34.08 -49.54 23.15
C ALA A 267 33.76 -50.60 22.10
N LEU A 268 34.70 -51.52 21.89
CA LEU A 268 34.59 -52.66 20.99
C LEU A 268 34.47 -53.95 21.79
N GLY A 269 33.35 -54.64 21.61
CA GLY A 269 33.07 -55.97 22.13
C GLY A 269 33.59 -57.10 21.23
N ALA A 270 33.50 -58.32 21.73
CA ALA A 270 33.90 -59.52 20.98
C ALA A 270 32.95 -59.74 19.80
N ASP A 271 33.51 -60.02 18.62
CA ASP A 271 32.79 -60.22 17.36
C ASP A 271 31.89 -59.03 16.94
N GLU A 272 32.08 -57.83 17.51
CA GLU A 272 31.39 -56.62 17.06
C GLU A 272 32.06 -56.04 15.80
N ASP A 273 31.25 -55.47 14.90
CA ASP A 273 31.71 -54.75 13.71
C ASP A 273 31.13 -53.33 13.75
N ILE A 274 31.94 -52.38 14.22
CA ILE A 274 31.51 -51.01 14.48
C ILE A 274 31.94 -50.11 13.31
N THR A 275 31.05 -49.27 12.82
CA THR A 275 31.34 -48.22 11.84
C THR A 275 31.09 -46.85 12.46
N CYS A 276 32.12 -46.01 12.55
CA CYS A 276 32.06 -44.65 13.06
C CYS A 276 32.23 -43.63 11.93
N ILE A 277 31.28 -42.71 11.80
CA ILE A 277 31.28 -41.65 10.78
C ILE A 277 31.66 -40.33 11.42
N PHE A 278 32.69 -39.67 10.90
CA PHE A 278 33.09 -38.29 11.23
C PHE A 278 32.63 -37.34 10.12
N ASN A 279 31.66 -36.48 10.43
CA ASN A 279 31.08 -35.53 9.49
C ASN A 279 31.54 -34.10 9.80
N ASN A 280 32.15 -33.40 8.83
CA ASN A 280 32.61 -32.01 9.02
C ASN A 280 31.90 -31.05 8.08
N SER A 281 31.84 -29.77 8.46
CA SER A 281 31.38 -28.68 7.60
C SER A 281 32.34 -27.50 7.61
N ILE A 282 32.27 -26.69 6.55
CA ILE A 282 33.00 -25.43 6.46
C ILE A 282 32.36 -24.43 7.42
N ASN A 283 33.20 -23.66 8.09
CA ASN A 283 32.82 -22.56 8.95
C ASN A 283 32.63 -21.27 8.15
N THR A 284 31.80 -20.37 8.66
CA THR A 284 31.53 -19.07 8.05
C THR A 284 31.60 -17.96 9.07
N ASN A 285 31.88 -16.74 8.63
CA ASN A 285 31.84 -15.55 9.47
C ASN A 285 30.70 -14.62 9.08
N ILE A 286 30.00 -14.05 10.06
CA ILE A 286 28.98 -13.02 9.86
C ILE A 286 29.39 -11.77 10.64
N ILE A 287 29.44 -10.63 9.96
CA ILE A 287 29.76 -9.32 10.54
C ILE A 287 28.52 -8.43 10.41
N ILE A 288 28.06 -7.89 11.53
CA ILE A 288 26.98 -6.91 11.61
C ILE A 288 27.58 -5.57 12.04
N ASN A 289 27.33 -4.56 11.23
CA ASN A 289 27.74 -3.18 11.43
C ASN A 289 26.51 -2.29 11.59
N LYS A 290 26.70 -1.16 12.25
CA LYS A 290 25.69 -0.12 12.43
C LYS A 290 26.20 1.20 11.85
N ASP A 291 25.32 1.90 11.15
CA ASP A 291 25.56 3.23 10.57
C ASP A 291 24.33 4.12 10.78
N VAL A 292 24.50 5.44 10.77
CA VAL A 292 23.38 6.39 10.87
C VAL A 292 23.50 7.50 9.84
N LEU A 293 22.39 7.92 9.25
CA LEU A 293 22.39 9.06 8.32
C LEU A 293 22.67 10.35 9.10
N SER A 294 23.81 11.00 8.81
CA SER A 294 24.30 12.19 9.51
C SER A 294 23.24 13.31 9.56
N GLY A 295 22.89 13.77 10.76
CA GLY A 295 21.88 14.81 11.00
C GLY A 295 21.33 14.84 12.45
N GLY A 296 21.39 13.72 13.16
CA GLY A 296 21.12 13.65 14.60
C GLY A 296 22.42 13.77 15.39
N ALA A 297 22.51 14.75 16.28
CA ALA A 297 23.57 14.79 17.27
C ALA A 297 23.32 13.70 18.33
N ASP A 298 24.04 12.59 18.29
CA ASP A 298 24.63 11.97 19.48
C ASP A 298 25.67 10.90 19.09
N GLU A 299 26.87 10.99 19.64
CA GLU A 299 28.01 10.11 19.31
C GLU A 299 27.97 8.75 20.06
N ASP A 300 26.85 8.35 20.68
CA ASP A 300 26.82 7.15 21.55
C ASP A 300 25.41 6.56 21.77
N ILE A 301 24.62 6.36 20.71
CA ILE A 301 23.34 5.62 20.79
C ILE A 301 23.57 4.15 20.46
N ASP A 302 23.24 3.29 21.41
CA ASP A 302 23.22 1.83 21.25
C ASP A 302 21.90 1.37 20.61
N PHE A 303 22.00 0.62 19.53
CA PHE A 303 20.89 -0.08 18.88
C PHE A 303 20.96 -1.56 19.27
N GLU A 304 19.84 -2.12 19.72
CA GLU A 304 19.74 -3.52 20.12
C GLU A 304 19.54 -4.42 18.90
N PHE A 305 20.28 -5.51 18.85
CA PHE A 305 20.19 -6.52 17.82
C PHE A 305 19.98 -7.89 18.43
N PHE A 306 19.15 -8.71 17.79
CA PHE A 306 18.96 -10.10 18.13
C PHE A 306 19.52 -11.00 17.02
N PHE A 307 20.54 -11.80 17.34
CA PHE A 307 21.11 -12.80 16.44
C PHE A 307 20.55 -14.18 16.75
N ASN A 308 19.98 -14.84 15.72
CA ASN A 308 19.33 -16.13 15.87
C ASN A 308 19.71 -17.11 14.74
N SER A 309 19.73 -18.40 15.05
CA SER A 309 20.06 -19.51 14.16
C SER A 309 18.96 -20.58 14.16
N SER A 310 18.69 -21.14 12.98
CA SER A 310 17.64 -22.16 12.76
C SER A 310 17.76 -23.46 13.56
N ILE A 311 18.92 -23.76 14.14
CA ILE A 311 19.15 -24.99 14.93
C ILE A 311 19.23 -24.76 16.45
N GLY A 312 19.21 -23.50 16.91
CA GLY A 312 19.45 -23.15 18.31
C GLY A 312 20.90 -23.43 18.74
N GLY A 313 21.53 -22.47 19.42
CA GLY A 313 22.93 -22.58 19.86
C GLY A 313 23.70 -21.27 19.71
N TYR A 314 23.34 -20.47 18.72
CA TYR A 314 23.76 -19.07 18.58
C TYR A 314 22.51 -18.21 18.73
N LEU A 315 22.27 -17.79 19.98
CA LEU A 315 21.17 -16.93 20.41
C LEU A 315 21.76 -15.86 21.33
N GLY A 316 21.64 -14.59 20.96
CA GLY A 316 22.13 -13.51 21.79
C GLY A 316 21.61 -12.16 21.35
N THR A 317 21.33 -11.31 22.33
CA THR A 317 21.18 -9.87 22.10
C THR A 317 22.56 -9.22 22.18
N PHE A 318 22.79 -8.23 21.34
CA PHE A 318 24.01 -7.43 21.31
C PHE A 318 23.68 -6.00 20.91
N PHE A 319 24.58 -5.06 21.20
CA PHE A 319 24.35 -3.64 20.95
C PHE A 319 25.43 -3.08 20.03
N LEU A 320 25.03 -2.27 19.05
CA LEU A 320 25.96 -1.57 18.16
C LEU A 320 25.64 -0.07 18.09
N SER A 321 26.68 0.75 17.92
CA SER A 321 26.60 2.19 17.70
C SER A 321 27.50 2.63 16.53
N GLU A 322 27.33 3.86 16.03
CA GLU A 322 28.03 4.40 14.84
C GLU A 322 29.49 4.86 15.08
N THR A 323 30.07 4.67 16.26
CA THR A 323 31.31 5.38 16.65
C THR A 323 32.47 5.34 15.64
N GLU A 324 32.88 6.53 15.17
CA GLU A 324 34.18 6.81 14.58
C GLU A 324 35.31 6.59 15.62
N SER A 325 36.40 5.93 15.21
CA SER A 325 37.72 5.93 15.87
C SER A 325 37.94 5.05 17.13
N ASN A 326 38.50 3.86 16.88
CA ASN A 326 39.69 3.29 17.58
C ASN A 326 39.63 2.86 19.06
N THR A 327 38.47 2.69 19.68
CA THR A 327 38.34 1.71 20.78
C THR A 327 37.24 0.73 20.45
N PRO A 328 37.56 -0.34 19.72
CA PRO A 328 36.59 -1.37 19.44
C PRO A 328 36.24 -2.09 20.75
N SER A 329 34.98 -2.04 21.17
CA SER A 329 34.39 -3.25 21.73
C SER A 329 33.97 -4.13 20.54
N ARG A 330 34.94 -4.55 19.70
CA ARG A 330 34.72 -5.17 18.36
C ARG A 330 34.15 -6.58 18.39
N THR A 331 33.72 -7.09 19.54
CA THR A 331 33.40 -8.51 19.69
C THR A 331 31.93 -8.85 19.58
N ASP A 332 31.03 -7.86 19.55
CA ASP A 332 29.60 -8.15 19.76
C ASP A 332 28.82 -8.33 18.43
N GLY A 333 29.26 -7.69 17.33
CA GLY A 333 28.67 -7.86 15.99
C GLY A 333 29.43 -8.83 15.08
N VAL A 334 30.48 -9.50 15.55
CA VAL A 334 31.31 -10.41 14.76
C VAL A 334 31.07 -11.84 15.24
N PHE A 335 30.49 -12.66 14.38
CA PHE A 335 30.18 -14.06 14.64
C PHE A 335 31.08 -14.93 13.78
N GLU A 336 32.13 -15.48 14.38
CA GLU A 336 33.14 -16.29 13.69
C GLU A 336 32.87 -17.78 13.85
N ASP A 337 33.45 -18.58 12.95
CA ASP A 337 33.46 -20.04 13.03
C ASP A 337 32.06 -20.70 13.09
N LEU A 338 31.07 -20.11 12.41
CA LEU A 338 29.71 -20.61 12.41
C LEU A 338 29.55 -21.82 11.48
N PRO A 339 28.94 -22.93 11.93
CA PRO A 339 28.82 -24.15 11.12
C PRO A 339 27.82 -23.97 9.96
N THR A 340 28.03 -24.70 8.86
CA THR A 340 27.16 -24.66 7.67
C THR A 340 26.62 -26.03 7.26
N PRO A 341 25.55 -26.11 6.43
CA PRO A 341 24.64 -25.03 6.03
C PRO A 341 23.68 -24.63 7.14
N LEU A 342 23.43 -23.33 7.31
CA LEU A 342 22.48 -22.81 8.28
C LEU A 342 21.74 -21.58 7.78
N LEU A 343 20.54 -21.39 8.31
CA LEU A 343 19.80 -20.14 8.25
C LEU A 343 20.04 -19.36 9.53
N PHE A 344 20.49 -18.11 9.38
CA PHE A 344 20.60 -17.11 10.43
C PHE A 344 19.63 -15.97 10.18
N THR A 345 19.19 -15.32 11.24
CA THR A 345 18.39 -14.10 11.20
C THR A 345 18.99 -13.09 12.15
N VAL A 346 19.11 -11.84 11.68
CA VAL A 346 19.52 -10.71 12.50
C VAL A 346 18.41 -9.68 12.44
N GLU A 347 17.88 -9.33 13.60
CA GLU A 347 16.80 -8.36 13.78
C GLU A 347 17.35 -7.19 14.60
N GLU A 348 17.09 -5.97 14.17
CA GLU A 348 17.30 -4.77 14.99
C GLU A 348 16.01 -4.57 15.80
N GLU A 349 16.08 -4.88 17.09
CA GLU A 349 14.92 -4.87 17.99
C GLU A 349 14.94 -3.60 18.88
N ASP A 350 13.79 -3.26 19.47
CA ASP A 350 13.66 -2.18 20.46
C ASP A 350 14.32 -0.85 20.05
N LEU A 351 14.07 -0.42 18.80
CA LEU A 351 14.62 0.82 18.24
C LEU A 351 14.47 2.01 19.21
N PRO A 352 15.55 2.79 19.43
CA PRO A 352 15.48 3.99 20.23
C PRO A 352 14.37 4.93 19.75
N ALA A 353 13.74 5.65 20.69
CA ALA A 353 12.67 6.58 20.36
C ALA A 353 13.10 7.57 19.26
N ASN A 354 12.19 7.81 18.31
CA ASN A 354 12.40 8.69 17.16
C ASN A 354 13.47 8.20 16.17
N TRP A 355 13.84 6.92 16.14
CA TRP A 355 14.70 6.33 15.11
C TRP A 355 13.95 5.31 14.26
N ALA A 356 14.29 5.25 12.98
CA ALA A 356 13.76 4.25 12.05
C ALA A 356 14.86 3.68 11.16
N LEU A 357 14.82 2.37 10.91
CA LEU A 357 15.69 1.71 9.94
C LEU A 357 15.37 2.20 8.53
N GLN A 358 16.41 2.55 7.78
CA GLN A 358 16.30 3.08 6.42
C GLN A 358 16.76 2.08 5.37
N ASP A 359 17.85 1.36 5.65
CA ASP A 359 18.43 0.42 4.72
C ASP A 359 19.28 -0.62 5.45
N ILE A 360 19.42 -1.79 4.84
CA ILE A 360 20.38 -2.83 5.25
C ILE A 360 21.26 -3.12 4.04
N LYS A 361 22.57 -2.91 4.13
CA LYS A 361 23.50 -3.22 3.04
C LYS A 361 24.34 -4.43 3.38
N CYS A 362 24.28 -5.48 2.57
CA CYS A 362 25.07 -6.69 2.81
C CYS A 362 26.00 -7.00 1.64
N THR A 363 27.16 -7.57 1.95
CA THR A 363 28.10 -8.18 1.00
C THR A 363 28.32 -9.66 1.34
N SER A 364 28.67 -10.45 0.34
CA SER A 364 28.93 -11.90 0.45
C SER A 364 30.28 -12.20 -0.21
N SER A 365 31.12 -12.99 0.45
CA SER A 365 32.45 -13.35 -0.08
C SER A 365 32.35 -14.23 -1.34
N ASN A 366 31.29 -15.03 -1.44
CA ASN A 366 31.04 -15.91 -2.58
C ASN A 366 30.06 -15.32 -3.62
N GLY A 367 29.63 -14.07 -3.45
CA GLY A 367 28.67 -13.39 -4.35
C GLY A 367 27.26 -14.00 -4.31
N SER A 368 26.92 -14.67 -3.22
CA SER A 368 25.63 -15.32 -2.99
C SER A 368 24.48 -14.30 -2.99
N THR A 369 23.35 -14.68 -3.56
CA THR A 369 22.10 -13.89 -3.53
C THR A 369 21.14 -14.34 -2.43
N ASN A 370 21.58 -15.21 -1.52
CA ASN A 370 20.73 -15.84 -0.50
C ASN A 370 20.55 -14.96 0.77
N ILE A 371 20.55 -13.64 0.58
CA ILE A 371 20.36 -12.63 1.61
C ILE A 371 18.98 -12.00 1.37
N THR A 372 18.07 -12.14 2.32
CA THR A 372 16.71 -11.56 2.24
C THR A 372 16.60 -10.43 3.25
N LYS A 373 16.33 -9.21 2.78
CA LYS A 373 16.14 -8.03 3.64
C LYS A 373 14.64 -7.81 3.86
N LEU A 374 14.23 -7.68 5.10
CA LEU A 374 12.85 -7.48 5.54
C LEU A 374 12.82 -6.16 6.34
N LEU A 375 12.90 -5.03 5.64
CA LEU A 375 12.99 -3.70 6.25
C LEU A 375 11.75 -3.33 7.07
N ASP A 376 10.60 -3.90 6.75
CA ASP A 376 9.33 -3.74 7.48
C ASP A 376 9.29 -4.51 8.81
N GLN A 377 10.30 -5.35 9.06
CA GLN A 377 10.49 -6.15 10.27
C GLN A 377 11.86 -5.86 10.90
N ASP A 378 12.55 -4.80 10.46
CA ASP A 378 13.89 -4.42 10.92
C ASP A 378 14.91 -5.58 10.87
N LYS A 379 14.81 -6.45 9.85
CA LYS A 379 15.44 -7.77 9.86
C LYS A 379 16.16 -8.14 8.55
N VAL A 380 17.19 -8.97 8.66
CA VAL A 380 17.81 -9.70 7.55
C VAL A 380 17.85 -11.21 7.80
N GLU A 381 17.56 -12.00 6.77
CA GLU A 381 17.71 -13.46 6.77
C GLU A 381 18.88 -13.88 5.89
N LEU A 382 19.81 -14.65 6.45
CA LEU A 382 21.05 -15.08 5.84
C LEU A 382 21.03 -16.61 5.68
N ARG A 383 20.88 -17.09 4.44
CA ARG A 383 20.95 -18.54 4.15
C ARG A 383 22.35 -18.90 3.66
N ILE A 384 23.13 -19.51 4.54
CA ILE A 384 24.51 -19.90 4.26
C ILE A 384 24.54 -21.30 3.66
N PRO A 385 25.10 -21.48 2.45
CA PRO A 385 25.22 -22.79 1.81
C PRO A 385 26.27 -23.66 2.51
N ALA A 386 26.26 -24.97 2.21
CA ALA A 386 27.21 -25.93 2.78
C ALA A 386 28.69 -25.62 2.43
N SER A 387 28.92 -24.82 1.39
CA SER A 387 30.23 -24.36 0.95
C SER A 387 30.78 -23.17 1.74
N GLY A 388 30.08 -22.67 2.76
CA GLY A 388 30.41 -21.43 3.44
C GLY A 388 30.04 -20.17 2.63
N ASP A 389 29.93 -19.04 3.33
CA ASP A 389 29.76 -17.70 2.75
C ASP A 389 29.94 -16.62 3.83
N ASP A 390 31.04 -15.87 3.77
CA ASP A 390 31.27 -14.79 4.74
C ASP A 390 30.36 -13.60 4.38
N ILE A 391 29.55 -13.17 5.34
CA ILE A 391 28.58 -12.09 5.16
C ILE A 391 28.97 -10.89 6.01
N GLU A 392 28.93 -9.69 5.42
CA GLU A 392 29.02 -8.43 6.16
C GLU A 392 27.78 -7.58 5.85
N CYS A 393 26.99 -7.24 6.86
CA CYS A 393 25.79 -6.43 6.76
C CYS A 393 25.91 -5.14 7.57
N THR A 394 25.46 -4.00 7.04
CA THR A 394 25.38 -2.70 7.71
C THR A 394 23.92 -2.25 7.79
N PHE A 395 23.42 -2.05 9.00
CA PHE A 395 22.09 -1.48 9.28
C PHE A 395 22.20 0.04 9.39
N ILE A 396 21.44 0.75 8.57
CA ILE A 396 21.50 2.21 8.43
C ILE A 396 20.21 2.81 8.96
N ASN A 397 20.27 3.60 10.04
CA ASN A 397 19.09 4.23 10.63
C ASN A 397 19.15 5.74 10.46
N ALA A 398 17.99 6.38 10.53
CA ALA A 398 17.87 7.83 10.54
C ALA A 398 17.00 8.27 11.70
N LEU A 399 17.30 9.46 12.23
CA LEU A 399 16.40 10.14 13.15
C LEU A 399 15.11 10.48 12.39
N SER A 400 13.98 9.99 12.89
CA SER A 400 12.64 10.30 12.43
C SER A 400 12.29 11.76 12.72
N GLY A 401 11.43 12.31 11.87
CA GLY A 401 10.89 13.67 12.01
C GLY A 401 9.43 13.67 12.46
N SER A 402 8.79 14.82 12.35
CA SER A 402 7.34 14.96 12.53
C SER A 402 6.67 15.74 11.40
N LEU A 403 5.40 15.43 11.15
CA LEU A 403 4.54 16.16 10.22
C LEU A 403 3.32 16.71 10.95
N THR A 404 3.16 18.03 10.96
CA THR A 404 1.96 18.70 11.47
C THR A 404 1.15 19.25 10.31
N ILE A 405 -0.13 18.88 10.24
CA ILE A 405 -1.07 19.40 9.25
C ILE A 405 -2.04 20.34 9.96
N ILE A 406 -2.18 21.55 9.42
CA ILE A 406 -3.04 22.62 9.94
C ILE A 406 -4.06 22.98 8.85
N LYS A 407 -5.32 23.17 9.25
CA LYS A 407 -6.37 23.70 8.39
C LYS A 407 -6.67 25.16 8.72
N GLU A 408 -6.86 25.97 7.69
CA GLU A 408 -7.24 27.39 7.80
C GLU A 408 -8.28 27.70 6.71
N ALA A 409 -9.42 28.26 7.07
CA ALA A 409 -10.48 28.68 6.17
C ALA A 409 -10.64 30.21 6.26
N ALA A 410 -10.96 30.85 5.15
CA ALA A 410 -11.17 32.30 5.12
C ALA A 410 -12.41 32.73 5.93
N ILE A 411 -13.33 31.79 6.17
CA ILE A 411 -14.50 31.95 7.02
C ILE A 411 -14.56 30.74 7.94
N GLU A 412 -14.50 30.99 9.24
CA GLU A 412 -14.69 30.00 10.31
C GLU A 412 -16.20 29.75 10.45
N ASP A 413 -16.78 28.88 9.62
CA ASP A 413 -18.21 28.53 9.64
C ASP A 413 -18.49 27.12 10.21
N GLY A 414 -17.45 26.45 10.71
CA GLY A 414 -17.51 25.07 11.20
C GLY A 414 -17.54 24.01 10.08
N THR A 415 -17.16 24.36 8.85
CA THR A 415 -17.04 23.37 7.77
C THR A 415 -15.88 22.40 8.03
N ASP A 416 -16.20 21.11 8.02
CA ASP A 416 -15.24 20.00 8.09
C ASP A 416 -14.53 19.75 6.74
N PHE A 417 -13.20 19.65 6.76
CA PHE A 417 -12.40 19.30 5.59
C PHE A 417 -11.75 17.93 5.76
N ALA A 418 -12.03 17.03 4.83
CA ALA A 418 -11.52 15.68 4.85
C ALA A 418 -10.17 15.57 4.12
N PHE A 419 -9.23 14.86 4.73
CA PHE A 419 -7.89 14.60 4.19
C PHE A 419 -7.65 13.10 4.01
N THR A 420 -6.85 12.76 3.02
CA THR A 420 -6.23 11.43 2.85
C THR A 420 -4.73 11.58 2.69
N SER A 421 -3.94 10.69 3.29
CA SER A 421 -2.49 10.72 3.14
C SER A 421 -1.85 9.33 3.14
N ASP A 422 -0.59 9.26 2.76
CA ASP A 422 0.28 8.08 2.93
C ASP A 422 1.15 8.16 4.21
N ILE A 423 0.88 9.14 5.09
CA ILE A 423 1.55 9.27 6.38
C ILE A 423 1.13 8.09 7.28
N PRO A 424 2.08 7.34 7.85
CA PRO A 424 1.79 6.28 8.83
C PRO A 424 0.89 6.78 9.97
N GLY A 425 -0.20 6.06 10.24
CA GLY A 425 -1.19 6.46 11.25
C GLY A 425 -2.15 7.59 10.82
N GLY A 426 -2.00 8.15 9.61
CA GLY A 426 -2.74 9.31 9.10
C GLY A 426 -3.48 9.07 7.78
N SER A 427 -3.88 7.83 7.47
CA SER A 427 -4.46 7.48 6.16
C SER A 427 -5.71 8.31 5.80
N SER A 428 -6.49 8.71 6.80
CA SER A 428 -7.61 9.65 6.66
C SER A 428 -7.87 10.38 7.97
N PHE A 429 -8.13 11.68 7.90
CA PHE A 429 -8.48 12.52 9.04
C PHE A 429 -9.31 13.72 8.58
N THR A 430 -9.95 14.40 9.53
CA THR A 430 -10.76 15.61 9.28
C THR A 430 -10.22 16.73 10.15
N LEU A 431 -10.13 17.94 9.61
CA LEU A 431 -9.76 19.15 10.33
C LEU A 431 -10.78 20.26 10.02
N ASP A 432 -10.94 21.18 10.96
CA ASP A 432 -11.69 22.44 10.81
C ASP A 432 -10.94 23.54 11.59
N ASP A 433 -11.12 24.81 11.24
CA ASP A 433 -10.42 25.92 11.88
C ASP A 433 -11.25 26.71 12.89
N GLU A 434 -12.44 26.24 13.26
CA GLU A 434 -13.35 26.98 14.14
C GLU A 434 -13.04 26.71 15.61
N ALA A 435 -12.61 27.75 16.32
CA ALA A 435 -12.22 27.65 17.73
C ALA A 435 -13.40 27.39 18.70
N SER A 436 -14.64 27.64 18.28
CA SER A 436 -15.84 27.59 19.12
C SER A 436 -16.64 26.27 19.06
N GLN A 437 -16.12 25.21 18.43
CA GLN A 437 -16.89 24.02 18.07
C GLN A 437 -17.34 23.09 19.22
N THR A 438 -18.37 22.28 18.90
CA THR A 438 -19.02 21.30 19.80
C THR A 438 -18.78 19.83 19.40
N ASP A 439 -18.20 19.57 18.23
CA ASP A 439 -17.98 18.25 17.62
C ASP A 439 -16.58 17.64 17.89
N ALA A 440 -15.69 18.39 18.55
CA ALA A 440 -14.36 17.96 18.99
C ALA A 440 -13.37 17.62 17.85
N ILE A 441 -13.57 18.18 16.66
CA ILE A 441 -12.58 18.16 15.59
C ILE A 441 -11.54 19.27 15.86
N ASN A 442 -10.28 19.01 15.51
CA ASN A 442 -9.17 19.93 15.79
C ASN A 442 -8.71 20.63 14.51
N GLN A 443 -8.19 21.85 14.66
CA GLN A 443 -7.51 22.60 13.59
C GLN A 443 -6.23 21.97 13.08
N SER A 444 -5.58 21.16 13.92
CA SER A 444 -4.32 20.54 13.54
C SER A 444 -4.19 19.13 14.07
N ILE A 445 -3.37 18.36 13.38
CA ILE A 445 -2.91 17.04 13.80
C ILE A 445 -1.41 16.94 13.57
N THR A 446 -0.70 16.38 14.55
CA THR A 446 0.73 16.11 14.48
C THR A 446 0.96 14.60 14.44
N PHE A 447 1.71 14.15 13.45
CA PHE A 447 2.20 12.79 13.29
C PHE A 447 3.68 12.76 13.71
N PRO A 448 4.01 12.22 14.90
CA PRO A 448 5.39 12.06 15.34
C PRO A 448 6.03 10.81 14.73
N ASP A 449 7.35 10.67 14.91
CA ASP A 449 8.11 9.46 14.60
C ASP A 449 8.02 9.00 13.13
N ILE A 450 7.94 9.98 12.22
CA ILE A 450 7.80 9.72 10.80
C ILE A 450 9.20 9.52 10.18
N ALA A 451 9.40 8.35 9.57
CA ALA A 451 10.62 8.02 8.86
C ALA A 451 10.92 9.04 7.75
N VAL A 452 12.18 9.21 7.39
CA VAL A 452 12.55 10.06 6.25
C VAL A 452 11.92 9.53 4.97
N GLY A 453 11.47 10.41 4.09
CA GLY A 453 10.75 9.97 2.90
C GLY A 453 9.92 11.07 2.26
N SER A 454 9.10 10.68 1.29
CA SER A 454 8.16 11.58 0.63
C SER A 454 6.74 11.18 0.97
N TYR A 455 5.93 12.15 1.42
CA TYR A 455 4.57 11.97 1.88
C TYR A 455 3.61 12.86 1.09
N ALA A 456 2.51 12.28 0.63
CA ALA A 456 1.45 12.96 -0.11
C ALA A 456 0.20 13.14 0.77
N ILE A 457 -0.22 14.40 0.94
CA ILE A 457 -1.41 14.79 1.67
C ILE A 457 -2.41 15.40 0.69
N THR A 458 -3.59 14.83 0.58
CA THR A 458 -4.65 15.30 -0.33
C THR A 458 -5.85 15.78 0.44
N GLU A 459 -6.28 17.01 0.17
CA GLU A 459 -7.51 17.57 0.71
C GLU A 459 -8.70 17.31 -0.22
N THR A 460 -9.80 16.84 0.35
CA THR A 460 -11.10 16.72 -0.32
C THR A 460 -11.95 17.93 0.03
N LEU A 461 -12.15 18.80 -0.95
CA LEU A 461 -12.95 20.01 -0.77
C LEU A 461 -14.45 19.70 -0.71
N PRO A 462 -15.16 20.21 0.30
CA PRO A 462 -16.62 20.28 0.28
C PRO A 462 -17.12 21.06 -0.94
N ALA A 463 -18.42 20.92 -1.24
CA ALA A 463 -19.05 21.72 -2.28
C ALA A 463 -18.83 23.21 -2.00
N SER A 464 -18.70 24.03 -3.05
CA SER A 464 -18.54 25.49 -2.94
C SER A 464 -17.21 25.99 -2.35
N TRP A 465 -16.32 25.13 -1.87
CA TRP A 465 -14.99 25.51 -1.41
C TRP A 465 -13.92 25.33 -2.51
N GLN A 466 -12.87 26.14 -2.41
CA GLN A 466 -11.63 26.03 -3.20
C GLN A 466 -10.41 25.96 -2.28
N LEU A 467 -9.33 25.35 -2.75
CA LEU A 467 -8.02 25.36 -2.08
C LEU A 467 -7.23 26.55 -2.61
N ASP A 468 -6.90 27.49 -1.73
CA ASP A 468 -6.12 28.69 -2.09
C ASP A 468 -4.62 28.38 -2.10
N SER A 469 -4.14 27.68 -1.06
CA SER A 469 -2.73 27.28 -0.96
C SER A 469 -2.52 26.16 0.05
N ALA A 470 -1.39 25.46 -0.08
CA ALA A 470 -0.90 24.53 0.93
C ALA A 470 0.61 24.72 1.07
N ASN A 471 1.05 25.26 2.21
CA ASN A 471 2.44 25.70 2.40
C ASN A 471 3.05 25.04 3.62
N CYS A 472 4.31 24.59 3.50
CA CYS A 472 5.05 23.95 4.60
C CYS A 472 6.17 24.84 5.14
N THR A 473 6.47 24.69 6.43
CA THR A 473 7.56 25.34 7.16
C THR A 473 8.24 24.33 8.09
N GLY A 474 9.44 24.63 8.60
CA GLY A 474 10.13 23.77 9.60
C GLY A 474 11.21 22.83 9.05
N GLY A 475 11.37 22.74 7.73
CA GLY A 475 12.48 22.05 7.05
C GLY A 475 13.13 22.91 5.95
N ALA A 476 14.13 22.36 5.27
CA ALA A 476 14.70 22.98 4.07
C ALA A 476 13.73 22.97 2.87
N ASP A 477 12.73 22.08 2.89
CA ASP A 477 11.81 21.83 1.79
C ASP A 477 10.46 22.57 1.98
N SER A 478 9.99 23.24 0.93
CA SER A 478 8.74 24.02 0.94
C SER A 478 7.48 23.22 0.58
N GLY A 479 7.58 21.90 0.45
CA GLY A 479 6.52 21.07 -0.15
C GLY A 479 6.25 21.42 -1.62
N SER A 480 5.54 20.54 -2.34
CA SER A 480 5.14 20.74 -3.73
C SER A 480 3.64 20.45 -3.88
N LEU A 481 2.86 21.47 -4.25
CA LEU A 481 1.42 21.36 -4.44
C LEU A 481 1.09 21.07 -5.92
N SER A 482 0.35 19.98 -6.17
CA SER A 482 -0.21 19.64 -7.48
C SER A 482 -1.70 19.34 -7.35
N GLY A 483 -2.55 20.23 -7.87
CA GLY A 483 -4.00 20.15 -7.67
C GLY A 483 -4.35 20.35 -6.20
N LYS A 484 -4.89 19.32 -5.55
CA LYS A 484 -5.25 19.31 -4.12
C LYS A 484 -4.30 18.46 -3.26
N THR A 485 -3.23 17.96 -3.88
CA THR A 485 -2.26 17.06 -3.24
C THR A 485 -0.95 17.80 -3.00
N LEU A 486 -0.59 17.96 -1.73
CA LEU A 486 0.69 18.47 -1.27
C LEU A 486 1.64 17.29 -1.07
N THR A 487 2.78 17.31 -1.74
CA THR A 487 3.87 16.34 -1.52
C THR A 487 4.97 16.99 -0.70
N VAL A 488 5.33 16.39 0.43
CA VAL A 488 6.37 16.85 1.35
C VAL A 488 7.52 15.85 1.32
N VAL A 489 8.75 16.32 1.29
CA VAL A 489 9.94 15.49 1.51
C VAL A 489 10.39 15.79 2.94
N LEU A 490 10.42 14.76 3.78
CA LEU A 490 10.82 14.83 5.17
C LEU A 490 12.28 14.34 5.27
N GLY A 491 13.19 15.25 5.60
CA GLY A 491 14.59 14.94 5.87
C GLY A 491 14.83 14.37 7.27
N VAL A 492 16.09 14.02 7.55
CA VAL A 492 16.53 13.44 8.84
C VAL A 492 16.21 14.39 9.98
N GLY A 493 15.39 13.95 10.94
CA GLY A 493 15.03 14.71 12.14
C GLY A 493 14.25 16.00 11.90
N GLU A 494 13.70 16.22 10.69
CA GLU A 494 12.98 17.45 10.39
C GLU A 494 11.56 17.45 11.00
N ASP A 495 11.14 18.60 11.52
CA ASP A 495 9.78 18.82 12.01
C ASP A 495 9.06 19.78 11.05
N ILE A 496 8.21 19.25 10.17
CA ILE A 496 7.55 20.03 9.14
C ILE A 496 6.10 20.32 9.53
N THR A 497 5.69 21.59 9.42
CA THR A 497 4.30 22.03 9.59
C THR A 497 3.75 22.56 8.28
N CYS A 498 2.66 21.98 7.79
CA CYS A 498 1.98 22.35 6.56
C CYS A 498 0.57 22.89 6.84
N THR A 499 0.27 24.08 6.31
CA THR A 499 -1.04 24.74 6.45
C THR A 499 -1.78 24.71 5.11
N PHE A 500 -3.01 24.18 5.11
CA PHE A 500 -3.94 24.21 3.99
C PHE A 500 -4.95 25.35 4.20
N SER A 501 -4.97 26.29 3.26
CA SER A 501 -5.82 27.49 3.30
C SER A 501 -6.92 27.42 2.24
N ASN A 502 -8.16 27.67 2.63
CA ASN A 502 -9.32 27.54 1.74
C ASN A 502 -10.25 28.74 1.82
N SER A 503 -10.95 29.00 0.72
CA SER A 503 -11.98 30.02 0.62
C SER A 503 -13.21 29.46 -0.09
N LEU A 504 -14.35 30.12 0.06
CA LEU A 504 -15.52 29.85 -0.77
C LEU A 504 -15.21 30.31 -2.21
N GLN A 505 -15.66 29.52 -3.19
CA GLN A 505 -15.56 29.87 -4.61
C GLN A 505 -16.27 31.21 -4.84
N PRO A 506 -15.64 32.20 -5.47
CA PRO A 506 -16.29 33.47 -5.70
C PRO A 506 -17.31 33.36 -6.84
N GLY A 507 -18.37 34.16 -6.77
CA GLY A 507 -19.41 34.23 -7.79
C GLY A 507 -19.23 35.38 -8.79
N THR A 508 -20.24 35.57 -9.64
CA THR A 508 -20.34 36.62 -10.66
C THR A 508 -21.69 37.31 -10.59
N ILE A 509 -21.71 38.64 -10.71
CA ILE A 509 -22.93 39.44 -10.81
C ILE A 509 -22.91 40.19 -12.14
N LEU A 510 -23.98 40.08 -12.92
CA LEU A 510 -24.16 40.80 -14.18
C LEU A 510 -25.38 41.69 -14.10
N ILE A 511 -25.21 42.97 -14.45
CA ILE A 511 -26.27 43.97 -14.51
C ILE A 511 -26.46 44.37 -15.97
N GLU A 512 -27.66 44.21 -16.51
CA GLU A 512 -28.04 44.55 -17.88
C GLU A 512 -29.09 45.67 -17.89
N LYS A 513 -28.92 46.65 -18.78
CA LYS A 513 -29.89 47.71 -19.00
C LYS A 513 -30.66 47.48 -20.29
N ILE A 514 -31.99 47.51 -20.21
CA ILE A 514 -32.89 47.48 -21.36
C ILE A 514 -33.84 48.68 -21.32
N THR A 515 -34.19 49.23 -22.47
CA THR A 515 -35.15 50.32 -22.63
C THR A 515 -36.21 50.00 -23.66
N LEU A 516 -37.40 50.56 -23.47
CA LEU A 516 -38.52 50.47 -24.41
C LEU A 516 -39.09 51.88 -24.67
N PRO A 517 -39.08 52.36 -25.93
CA PRO A 517 -38.40 51.77 -27.08
C PRO A 517 -36.87 51.72 -26.88
N ALA A 518 -36.20 50.85 -27.62
CA ALA A 518 -34.74 50.70 -27.54
C ALA A 518 -34.03 52.03 -27.84
N GLY A 519 -33.16 52.46 -26.92
CA GLY A 519 -32.36 53.68 -27.00
C GLY A 519 -32.19 54.37 -25.65
N GLY A 520 -31.63 55.57 -25.65
CA GLY A 520 -31.30 56.26 -24.41
C GLY A 520 -29.90 55.91 -23.89
N THR A 521 -29.38 56.80 -23.05
CA THR A 521 -27.97 56.77 -22.63
C THR A 521 -27.83 57.24 -21.20
N SER A 522 -26.80 56.77 -20.51
CA SER A 522 -26.37 57.26 -19.21
C SER A 522 -27.37 57.02 -18.07
N PHE A 523 -27.87 55.78 -17.95
CA PHE A 523 -28.60 55.33 -16.77
C PHE A 523 -27.63 55.10 -15.61
N GLY A 524 -27.83 55.80 -14.50
CA GLY A 524 -26.95 55.78 -13.34
C GLY A 524 -27.24 54.63 -12.39
N TYR A 525 -26.20 53.94 -11.92
CA TYR A 525 -26.30 52.89 -10.92
C TYR A 525 -25.45 53.19 -9.69
N VAL A 526 -25.92 52.75 -8.52
CA VAL A 526 -25.16 52.75 -7.26
C VAL A 526 -25.13 51.32 -6.71
N GLN A 527 -23.98 50.85 -6.22
CA GLN A 527 -23.83 49.46 -5.78
C GLN A 527 -22.84 49.25 -4.62
N THR A 528 -22.97 48.12 -3.91
CA THR A 528 -22.12 47.72 -2.76
C THR A 528 -21.06 46.65 -3.07
N ILE A 529 -20.99 46.14 -4.29
CA ILE A 529 -20.11 45.06 -4.76
C ILE A 529 -18.62 45.46 -4.68
N ARG A 530 -18.20 46.52 -5.38
CA ARG A 530 -16.79 46.99 -5.35
C ARG A 530 -16.62 48.44 -5.81
N SER A 531 -15.51 49.09 -5.43
CA SER A 531 -15.20 50.44 -5.92
C SER A 531 -14.80 50.45 -7.41
N PRO A 532 -15.23 51.44 -8.23
CA PRO A 532 -16.12 52.55 -7.87
C PRO A 532 -17.57 52.09 -7.65
N PHE A 533 -18.22 52.64 -6.62
CA PHE A 533 -19.58 52.26 -6.20
C PHE A 533 -20.69 52.80 -7.11
N SER A 534 -20.35 53.29 -8.29
CA SER A 534 -21.29 53.75 -9.29
C SER A 534 -20.78 53.53 -10.71
N PHE A 535 -21.72 53.35 -11.63
CA PHE A 535 -21.46 53.16 -13.05
C PHE A 535 -22.64 53.69 -13.88
N LEU A 536 -22.44 53.77 -15.20
CA LEU A 536 -23.46 54.18 -16.17
C LEU A 536 -23.62 53.06 -17.21
N LEU A 537 -24.86 52.79 -17.62
CA LEU A 537 -25.16 51.92 -18.76
C LEU A 537 -26.02 52.67 -19.78
N ASP A 538 -25.81 52.38 -21.07
CA ASP A 538 -26.75 52.72 -22.14
C ASP A 538 -27.68 51.52 -22.42
N ASP A 539 -28.66 51.68 -23.32
CA ASP A 539 -29.54 50.57 -23.72
C ASP A 539 -28.77 49.39 -24.34
N GLY A 540 -29.03 48.19 -23.84
CA GLY A 540 -28.38 46.96 -24.27
C GLY A 540 -26.98 46.73 -23.68
N ASP A 541 -26.48 47.65 -22.85
CA ASP A 541 -25.19 47.50 -22.18
C ASP A 541 -25.30 46.61 -20.93
N THR A 542 -24.15 46.05 -20.55
CA THR A 542 -23.99 45.22 -19.34
C THR A 542 -22.77 45.64 -18.52
N GLU A 543 -22.86 45.60 -17.19
CA GLU A 543 -21.72 45.64 -16.28
C GLU A 543 -21.55 44.26 -15.61
N THR A 544 -20.34 43.71 -15.60
CA THR A 544 -20.05 42.39 -15.01
C THR A 544 -19.02 42.48 -13.88
N PHE A 545 -19.41 42.02 -12.70
CA PHE A 545 -18.58 41.87 -11.53
C PHE A 545 -18.18 40.42 -11.35
N THR A 546 -16.91 40.09 -11.60
CA THR A 546 -16.34 38.75 -11.37
C THR A 546 -15.55 38.69 -10.07
N ASN A 547 -15.31 37.48 -9.56
CA ASN A 547 -14.57 37.24 -8.31
C ASN A 547 -15.22 37.93 -7.10
N VAL A 548 -16.55 37.92 -7.05
CA VAL A 548 -17.31 38.52 -5.97
C VAL A 548 -17.42 37.50 -4.84
N PRO A 549 -16.98 37.80 -3.61
CA PRO A 549 -17.19 36.92 -2.47
C PRO A 549 -18.68 36.58 -2.29
N ALA A 550 -19.00 35.41 -1.75
CA ALA A 550 -20.38 35.10 -1.40
C ALA A 550 -20.90 36.10 -0.35
N GLY A 551 -22.15 36.51 -0.48
CA GLY A 551 -22.77 37.50 0.41
C GLY A 551 -23.90 38.29 -0.23
N THR A 552 -24.46 39.23 0.54
CA THR A 552 -25.57 40.08 0.09
C THR A 552 -25.06 41.42 -0.45
N TYR A 553 -25.51 41.78 -1.65
CA TYR A 553 -25.15 43.00 -2.37
C TYR A 553 -26.39 43.77 -2.80
N TYR A 554 -26.21 45.06 -3.08
CA TYR A 554 -27.27 45.96 -3.50
C TYR A 554 -26.86 46.66 -4.78
N VAL A 555 -27.78 46.74 -5.74
CA VAL A 555 -27.62 47.52 -6.98
C VAL A 555 -28.88 48.33 -7.19
N ALA A 556 -28.78 49.66 -7.19
CA ALA A 556 -29.91 50.56 -7.36
C ALA A 556 -29.75 51.39 -8.64
N GLU A 557 -30.80 51.46 -9.45
CA GLU A 557 -30.87 52.38 -10.58
C GLU A 557 -31.36 53.75 -10.12
N GLN A 558 -30.66 54.81 -10.51
CA GLN A 558 -31.07 56.19 -10.28
C GLN A 558 -32.13 56.62 -11.29
N ASP A 559 -33.06 57.47 -10.85
CA ASP A 559 -34.10 58.02 -11.72
C ASP A 559 -33.52 58.68 -12.97
N HIS A 560 -34.09 58.34 -14.13
CA HIS A 560 -33.62 58.79 -15.43
C HIS A 560 -34.76 59.28 -16.32
N PHE A 561 -35.20 60.52 -16.14
CA PHE A 561 -36.27 61.13 -16.95
C PHE A 561 -35.88 61.26 -18.44
N PRO A 562 -36.77 60.94 -19.41
CA PRO A 562 -38.20 60.62 -19.28
C PRO A 562 -38.52 59.13 -19.05
N HIS A 563 -37.50 58.29 -18.86
CA HIS A 563 -37.68 56.85 -18.69
C HIS A 563 -38.10 56.53 -17.26
N VAL A 564 -38.97 55.54 -17.12
CA VAL A 564 -39.44 55.02 -15.83
C VAL A 564 -39.06 53.55 -15.72
N LEU A 565 -38.41 53.12 -14.63
CA LEU A 565 -38.15 51.70 -14.40
C LEU A 565 -39.49 50.99 -14.17
N THR A 566 -39.78 50.00 -15.02
CA THR A 566 -41.06 49.28 -14.97
C THR A 566 -40.88 47.80 -14.69
N ASN A 567 -39.70 47.25 -14.98
CA ASN A 567 -39.39 45.86 -14.71
C ASN A 567 -37.94 45.72 -14.26
N LEU A 568 -37.73 44.91 -13.23
CA LEU A 568 -36.43 44.55 -12.66
C LEU A 568 -36.51 43.08 -12.29
N VAL A 569 -35.68 42.27 -12.93
CA VAL A 569 -35.66 40.81 -12.72
C VAL A 569 -34.22 40.39 -12.50
N CYS A 570 -33.96 39.63 -11.44
CA CYS A 570 -32.70 38.94 -11.24
C CYS A 570 -32.91 37.44 -11.40
N ASP A 571 -32.24 36.84 -12.38
CA ASP A 571 -32.14 35.40 -12.52
C ASP A 571 -31.05 34.89 -11.57
N ASP A 572 -31.51 34.20 -10.54
CA ASP A 572 -30.73 33.63 -9.44
C ASP A 572 -30.87 32.10 -9.39
N GLY A 573 -31.22 31.48 -10.53
CA GLY A 573 -31.32 30.03 -10.67
C GLY A 573 -32.11 29.33 -9.55
N ALA A 574 -31.49 28.30 -8.96
CA ALA A 574 -32.05 27.54 -7.84
C ALA A 574 -31.25 27.81 -6.55
N SER A 575 -31.16 29.09 -6.18
CA SER A 575 -30.54 29.56 -4.94
C SER A 575 -31.35 29.14 -3.69
N ALA A 576 -30.65 28.81 -2.61
CA ALA A 576 -31.27 28.50 -1.31
C ALA A 576 -31.81 29.77 -0.64
N VAL A 577 -31.22 30.94 -0.93
CA VAL A 577 -31.68 32.25 -0.49
C VAL A 577 -31.83 33.16 -1.72
N PRO A 578 -32.97 33.12 -2.41
CA PRO A 578 -33.16 33.86 -3.65
C PRO A 578 -32.96 35.37 -3.50
N SER A 579 -32.47 36.00 -4.55
CA SER A 579 -32.34 37.45 -4.70
C SER A 579 -33.72 38.12 -4.81
N GLU A 580 -33.83 39.34 -4.28
CA GLU A 580 -35.08 40.10 -4.22
C GLU A 580 -34.99 41.39 -5.04
N THR A 581 -36.12 41.86 -5.58
CA THR A 581 -36.19 43.05 -6.45
C THR A 581 -37.31 43.98 -6.02
N TYR A 582 -37.07 45.29 -6.01
CA TYR A 582 -38.02 46.32 -5.58
C TYR A 582 -38.11 47.46 -6.60
N ILE A 583 -39.33 47.78 -7.05
CA ILE A 583 -39.62 48.85 -8.02
C ILE A 583 -40.67 49.80 -7.43
N GLY A 584 -40.42 51.10 -7.49
CA GLY A 584 -41.41 52.15 -7.23
C GLY A 584 -41.64 52.53 -5.76
N GLY A 585 -41.19 53.73 -5.43
CA GLY A 585 -41.54 54.53 -4.25
C GLY A 585 -41.03 55.96 -4.46
N ASN A 586 -41.65 56.93 -3.81
CA ASN A 586 -41.31 58.35 -3.97
C ASN A 586 -40.58 58.85 -2.73
N THR A 587 -39.45 58.24 -2.38
CA THR A 587 -38.59 58.81 -1.32
C THR A 587 -37.22 59.21 -1.86
N PRO A 588 -36.86 60.50 -1.76
CA PRO A 588 -35.48 60.89 -1.94
C PRO A 588 -34.70 60.41 -0.71
N PHE A 589 -33.72 59.51 -0.93
CA PHE A 589 -32.45 59.38 -0.18
C PHE A 589 -32.19 58.11 0.67
N ASP A 590 -30.97 57.59 0.45
CA ASP A 590 -30.08 56.64 1.16
C ASP A 590 -30.42 55.15 1.31
N CYS A 591 -29.95 54.34 0.36
CA CYS A 591 -29.96 52.88 0.43
C CYS A 591 -28.82 52.29 1.31
N PHE A 592 -27.94 53.11 1.87
CA PHE A 592 -26.69 52.62 2.47
C PHE A 592 -26.64 52.66 4.01
N ASP A 593 -27.64 53.24 4.69
CA ASP A 593 -27.59 53.45 6.16
C ASP A 593 -28.61 52.64 7.01
N GLU A 594 -29.68 52.04 6.46
CA GLU A 594 -30.64 51.21 7.24
C GLU A 594 -31.26 50.05 6.41
N PRO A 595 -31.19 48.78 6.88
CA PRO A 595 -31.66 47.60 6.14
C PRO A 595 -33.17 47.33 6.30
N ALA A 596 -33.99 48.38 6.49
CA ALA A 596 -35.43 48.19 6.45
C ALA A 596 -35.85 48.07 4.97
N ALA A 597 -36.31 46.88 4.57
CA ALA A 597 -36.73 46.46 3.22
C ALA A 597 -37.83 47.30 2.52
N ASN A 598 -38.13 48.49 3.04
CA ASN A 598 -39.23 49.36 2.61
C ASN A 598 -38.77 50.79 2.26
N ALA A 599 -37.46 51.04 2.12
CA ALA A 599 -36.91 52.40 1.89
C ALA A 599 -36.02 52.53 0.64
N CYS A 600 -35.86 51.47 -0.16
CA CYS A 600 -35.02 51.50 -1.36
C CYS A 600 -35.89 51.30 -2.61
N ASP A 601 -35.98 52.34 -3.42
CA ASP A 601 -36.67 52.31 -4.70
C ASP A 601 -35.68 51.86 -5.79
N ASN A 602 -36.15 51.12 -6.80
CA ASN A 602 -35.37 50.68 -7.97
C ASN A 602 -34.11 49.86 -7.64
N VAL A 603 -34.20 48.94 -6.67
CA VAL A 603 -33.05 48.17 -6.14
C VAL A 603 -33.19 46.65 -6.36
N ALA A 604 -32.07 46.00 -6.69
CA ALA A 604 -31.87 44.57 -6.58
C ALA A 604 -31.08 44.25 -5.31
N ILE A 605 -31.63 43.39 -4.45
CA ILE A 605 -30.93 42.77 -3.32
C ILE A 605 -30.44 41.41 -3.79
N ILE A 606 -29.14 41.32 -4.03
CA ILE A 606 -28.48 40.17 -4.65
C ILE A 606 -27.89 39.30 -3.54
N ASN A 607 -28.37 38.07 -3.39
CA ASN A 607 -27.85 37.10 -2.45
C ASN A 607 -26.95 36.12 -3.18
N LEU A 608 -25.66 36.46 -3.31
CA LEU A 608 -24.71 35.68 -4.10
C LEU A 608 -24.19 34.47 -3.33
N GLU A 609 -24.50 33.27 -3.80
CA GLU A 609 -23.94 32.02 -3.30
C GLU A 609 -22.54 31.74 -3.88
N PRO A 610 -21.70 30.90 -3.23
CA PRO A 610 -20.38 30.60 -3.75
C PRO A 610 -20.39 29.96 -5.15
N GLY A 611 -19.61 30.52 -6.07
CA GLY A 611 -19.49 30.05 -7.46
C GLY A 611 -20.70 30.36 -8.34
N GLU A 612 -21.72 31.04 -7.82
CA GLU A 612 -22.95 31.37 -8.53
C GLU A 612 -22.76 32.50 -9.57
N THR A 613 -23.66 32.58 -10.55
CA THR A 613 -23.74 33.71 -11.48
C THR A 613 -25.17 34.26 -11.48
N ILE A 614 -25.32 35.50 -11.02
CA ILE A 614 -26.61 36.20 -10.96
C ILE A 614 -26.70 37.22 -12.09
N HIS A 615 -27.82 37.23 -12.82
CA HIS A 615 -28.07 38.17 -13.90
C HIS A 615 -29.31 39.03 -13.62
N CYS A 616 -29.12 40.31 -13.35
CA CYS A 616 -30.20 41.28 -13.17
C CYS A 616 -30.41 42.16 -14.41
N THR A 617 -31.63 42.18 -14.95
CA THR A 617 -32.05 43.03 -16.07
C THR A 617 -32.97 44.15 -15.59
N TYR A 618 -32.57 45.40 -15.81
CA TYR A 618 -33.33 46.62 -15.51
C TYR A 618 -33.98 47.17 -16.78
N THR A 619 -35.31 47.14 -16.86
CA THR A 619 -36.09 47.60 -18.02
C THR A 619 -36.80 48.91 -17.73
N ASN A 620 -36.40 49.97 -18.45
CA ASN A 620 -37.09 51.25 -18.38
C ASN A 620 -37.94 51.50 -19.61
N VAL A 621 -39.06 52.18 -19.40
CA VAL A 621 -40.02 52.48 -20.44
C VAL A 621 -40.19 53.99 -20.52
N ILE A 622 -40.22 54.54 -21.73
CA ILE A 622 -40.72 55.90 -21.95
C ILE A 622 -42.26 55.83 -21.89
N PRO A 623 -42.93 56.56 -20.99
CA PRO A 623 -44.39 56.55 -20.94
C PRO A 623 -45.03 57.13 -22.21
N SER A 624 -46.19 56.60 -22.57
CA SER A 624 -46.96 56.91 -23.77
C SER A 624 -48.11 57.88 -23.47
N SER A 625 -48.83 58.30 -24.51
CA SER A 625 -50.03 59.12 -24.35
C SER A 625 -51.16 58.78 -25.32
N ILE A 626 -52.41 58.95 -24.87
CA ILE A 626 -53.60 58.91 -25.73
C ILE A 626 -54.24 60.30 -25.68
N ARG A 627 -54.68 60.82 -26.82
CA ARG A 627 -55.43 62.06 -26.93
C ARG A 627 -56.77 61.80 -27.60
N MET A 628 -57.85 62.35 -27.06
CA MET A 628 -59.20 62.15 -27.59
C MET A 628 -59.85 63.48 -27.96
N GLN A 629 -60.63 63.49 -29.04
CA GLN A 629 -61.48 64.62 -29.41
C GLN A 629 -62.84 64.17 -29.93
N LYS A 630 -63.82 65.07 -29.85
CA LYS A 630 -65.17 64.89 -30.38
C LYS A 630 -65.40 65.78 -31.59
N ILE A 631 -65.99 65.21 -32.64
CA ILE A 631 -66.33 65.89 -33.90
C ILE A 631 -67.82 65.70 -34.17
N VAL A 632 -68.52 66.76 -34.57
CA VAL A 632 -69.85 66.71 -35.17
C VAL A 632 -69.77 67.34 -36.57
N PRO A 633 -70.05 66.60 -37.65
CA PRO A 633 -69.95 67.16 -39.00
C PRO A 633 -70.89 68.36 -39.21
N PRO A 634 -70.51 69.34 -40.05
CA PRO A 634 -71.34 70.50 -40.33
C PRO A 634 -72.72 70.10 -40.88
N GLY A 635 -73.79 70.57 -40.22
CA GLY A 635 -75.17 70.28 -40.60
C GLY A 635 -75.75 68.99 -40.02
N GLU A 636 -74.96 68.22 -39.27
CA GLU A 636 -75.37 66.96 -38.63
C GLU A 636 -75.50 67.07 -37.10
N GLY A 637 -75.49 68.29 -36.56
CA GLY A 637 -75.72 68.55 -35.14
C GLY A 637 -77.19 68.77 -34.79
N ASP A 638 -77.56 68.51 -33.53
CA ASP A 638 -78.87 68.87 -32.99
C ASP A 638 -79.05 70.41 -32.96
N PRO A 639 -79.93 71.00 -33.81
CA PRO A 639 -80.13 72.45 -33.83
C PRO A 639 -80.72 73.01 -32.52
N SER A 640 -81.31 72.14 -31.70
CA SER A 640 -81.87 72.48 -30.39
C SER A 640 -80.86 72.41 -29.25
N ASN A 641 -79.70 71.75 -29.48
CA ASN A 641 -78.61 71.64 -28.52
C ASN A 641 -77.22 71.71 -29.20
N PRO A 642 -76.76 72.91 -29.60
CA PRO A 642 -75.48 73.07 -30.30
C PRO A 642 -74.24 72.72 -29.44
N ASP A 643 -74.38 72.70 -28.12
CA ASP A 643 -73.31 72.37 -27.16
C ASP A 643 -73.45 70.94 -26.61
N GLN A 644 -73.93 69.99 -27.43
CA GLN A 644 -74.12 68.61 -26.99
C GLN A 644 -72.82 68.00 -26.43
N ALA A 645 -72.91 67.53 -25.19
CA ALA A 645 -71.84 66.87 -24.49
C ALA A 645 -71.91 65.35 -24.66
N PHE A 646 -70.75 64.74 -24.90
CA PHE A 646 -70.57 63.29 -25.06
C PHE A 646 -69.62 62.78 -23.98
N THR A 647 -69.85 61.57 -23.48
CA THR A 647 -68.97 60.96 -22.49
C THR A 647 -68.04 59.97 -23.18
N LEU A 648 -66.76 60.32 -23.24
CA LEU A 648 -65.71 59.43 -23.72
C LEU A 648 -65.00 58.80 -22.53
N ASN A 649 -64.54 57.58 -22.73
CA ASN A 649 -63.85 56.80 -21.73
C ASN A 649 -62.72 56.03 -22.40
N PHE A 650 -61.64 55.80 -21.65
CA PHE A 650 -60.65 54.80 -22.03
C PHE A 650 -60.25 53.99 -20.81
N THR A 651 -60.07 52.70 -21.02
CA THR A 651 -59.74 51.71 -19.99
C THR A 651 -58.64 50.78 -20.50
N ASN A 652 -57.83 50.21 -19.62
CA ASN A 652 -57.02 49.04 -19.94
C ASN A 652 -57.58 47.80 -19.23
N PHE A 653 -56.93 46.64 -19.39
CA PHE A 653 -57.37 45.37 -18.81
C PHE A 653 -57.49 45.42 -17.28
N ASP A 654 -56.66 46.22 -16.60
CA ASP A 654 -56.68 46.42 -15.14
C ASP A 654 -57.66 47.51 -14.67
N ASP A 655 -58.50 48.04 -15.57
CA ASP A 655 -59.53 49.04 -15.30
C ASP A 655 -58.97 50.29 -14.60
N VAL A 656 -57.74 50.69 -14.96
CA VAL A 656 -57.14 51.98 -14.56
C VAL A 656 -57.95 53.08 -15.26
N ASN A 657 -59.08 53.42 -14.67
CA ASN A 657 -59.96 54.47 -15.15
C ASN A 657 -59.23 55.81 -14.99
N ALA A 658 -58.83 56.41 -16.09
CA ALA A 658 -58.65 57.86 -16.12
C ALA A 658 -59.99 58.61 -16.01
N GLY A 659 -61.10 57.88 -15.90
CA GLY A 659 -62.43 58.41 -15.63
C GLY A 659 -63.16 58.85 -16.90
N ASN A 660 -64.48 58.78 -16.82
CA ASN A 660 -65.37 59.33 -17.83
C ASN A 660 -65.08 60.82 -18.00
N SER A 661 -64.75 61.22 -19.22
CA SER A 661 -64.44 62.60 -19.58
C SER A 661 -65.50 63.12 -20.54
N THR A 662 -65.94 64.36 -20.32
CA THR A 662 -66.99 64.98 -21.12
C THR A 662 -66.38 65.83 -22.22
N PHE A 663 -66.80 65.61 -23.46
CA PHE A 663 -66.32 66.31 -24.65
C PHE A 663 -67.48 66.98 -25.38
N THR A 664 -67.22 68.10 -26.03
CA THR A 664 -68.15 68.79 -26.93
C THR A 664 -67.49 68.97 -28.29
N ASP A 665 -68.28 69.17 -29.34
CA ASP A 665 -67.72 69.52 -30.65
C ASP A 665 -66.85 70.79 -30.56
N GLY A 666 -65.74 70.82 -31.30
CA GLY A 666 -64.81 71.95 -31.32
C GLY A 666 -63.95 72.17 -30.05
N SER A 667 -64.01 71.28 -29.04
CA SER A 667 -63.19 71.40 -27.82
C SER A 667 -61.70 71.11 -28.02
N GLY A 668 -61.31 70.55 -29.17
CA GLY A 668 -59.97 70.04 -29.42
C GLY A 668 -59.63 68.76 -28.65
N PHE A 669 -58.35 68.37 -28.69
CA PHE A 669 -57.85 67.16 -28.03
C PHE A 669 -57.66 67.35 -26.52
N SER A 670 -58.15 66.40 -25.74
CA SER A 670 -57.72 66.20 -24.34
C SER A 670 -56.65 65.11 -24.29
N SER A 671 -55.56 65.35 -23.55
CA SER A 671 -54.40 64.46 -23.48
C SER A 671 -54.35 63.68 -22.17
N PHE A 672 -54.04 62.39 -22.29
CA PHE A 672 -53.80 61.46 -21.18
C PHE A 672 -52.38 60.92 -21.33
N SER A 673 -51.47 61.35 -20.46
CA SER A 673 -50.03 61.02 -20.51
C SER A 673 -49.62 60.14 -19.33
N GLY A 674 -48.40 59.57 -19.39
CA GLY A 674 -47.90 58.69 -18.34
C GLY A 674 -48.44 57.26 -18.44
N LEU A 675 -48.99 56.89 -19.61
CA LEU A 675 -49.54 55.57 -19.85
C LEU A 675 -48.41 54.57 -20.10
N LEU A 676 -48.46 53.41 -19.45
CA LEU A 676 -47.53 52.34 -19.74
C LEU A 676 -47.97 51.60 -21.02
N PRO A 677 -47.05 50.91 -21.71
CA PRO A 677 -47.39 50.09 -22.86
C PRO A 677 -48.35 48.98 -22.44
N ASP A 678 -49.54 48.99 -23.04
CA ASP A 678 -50.61 48.06 -22.74
C ASP A 678 -51.69 48.19 -23.82
N THR A 679 -52.65 47.27 -23.84
CA THR A 679 -53.86 47.39 -24.64
C THR A 679 -54.90 48.24 -23.92
N TYR A 680 -55.23 49.37 -24.52
CA TYR A 680 -56.27 50.28 -24.10
C TYR A 680 -57.50 50.14 -24.99
N THR A 681 -58.69 50.26 -24.41
CA THR A 681 -59.95 50.39 -25.14
C THR A 681 -60.45 51.82 -25.01
N VAL A 682 -60.53 52.56 -26.10
CA VAL A 682 -61.20 53.87 -26.15
C VAL A 682 -62.66 53.67 -26.55
N ARG A 683 -63.59 54.38 -25.92
CA ARG A 683 -65.03 54.16 -26.12
C ARG A 683 -65.86 55.41 -25.88
N GLU A 684 -67.01 55.47 -26.53
CA GLU A 684 -68.06 56.44 -26.24
C GLU A 684 -69.18 55.76 -25.44
N LEU A 685 -69.60 56.40 -24.35
CA LEU A 685 -70.58 55.87 -23.41
C LEU A 685 -71.90 56.64 -23.53
N ASP A 686 -73.01 55.90 -23.30
CA ASP A 686 -74.35 56.45 -23.12
C ASP A 686 -74.76 57.49 -24.18
N LEU A 687 -74.68 57.11 -25.46
CA LEU A 687 -75.07 57.94 -26.60
C LEU A 687 -76.42 58.65 -26.33
N PRO A 688 -76.45 60.01 -26.38
CA PRO A 688 -77.68 60.75 -26.19
C PRO A 688 -78.75 60.35 -27.22
N ALA A 689 -80.03 60.41 -26.83
CA ALA A 689 -81.10 60.02 -27.73
C ALA A 689 -81.10 60.85 -29.03
N GLY A 690 -81.17 60.17 -30.17
CA GLY A 690 -81.11 60.79 -31.50
C GLY A 690 -79.69 60.89 -32.08
N TRP A 691 -78.64 60.52 -31.34
CA TRP A 691 -77.27 60.54 -31.82
C TRP A 691 -76.75 59.14 -32.18
N THR A 692 -75.94 59.06 -33.23
CA THR A 692 -75.18 57.87 -33.63
C THR A 692 -73.67 58.16 -33.61
N LEU A 693 -72.86 57.17 -33.24
CA LEU A 693 -71.41 57.21 -33.46
C LEU A 693 -71.13 56.64 -34.85
N ASP A 694 -70.71 57.51 -35.76
CA ASP A 694 -70.57 57.18 -37.18
C ASP A 694 -69.15 56.73 -37.52
N ASP A 695 -68.16 57.30 -36.84
CA ASP A 695 -66.74 56.93 -36.96
C ASP A 695 -66.02 57.08 -35.63
N LEU A 696 -65.16 56.11 -35.33
CA LEU A 696 -64.12 56.20 -34.30
C LEU A 696 -62.80 55.80 -34.95
N SER A 697 -61.96 56.79 -35.19
CA SER A 697 -60.66 56.60 -35.82
C SER A 697 -59.54 57.05 -34.90
N CYS A 698 -58.53 56.20 -34.75
CA CYS A 698 -57.30 56.53 -34.04
C CYS A 698 -56.09 56.46 -34.97
N THR A 699 -55.08 57.28 -34.68
CA THR A 699 -53.80 57.30 -35.42
C THR A 699 -52.64 57.31 -34.43
N SER A 700 -51.65 56.48 -34.69
CA SER A 700 -50.36 56.49 -33.97
C SER A 700 -49.48 57.60 -34.54
N GLU A 701 -48.94 58.44 -33.67
CA GLU A 701 -48.09 59.58 -34.02
C GLU A 701 -46.70 59.10 -34.48
N GLU A 702 -46.11 58.13 -33.77
CA GLU A 702 -44.79 57.57 -34.09
C GLU A 702 -44.87 56.31 -34.99
N GLY A 703 -46.09 55.83 -35.26
CA GLY A 703 -46.36 54.65 -36.08
C GLY A 703 -46.02 53.31 -35.41
N THR A 704 -45.85 53.29 -34.09
CA THR A 704 -45.41 52.12 -33.32
C THR A 704 -46.56 51.41 -32.59
N SER A 705 -47.62 52.13 -32.22
CA SER A 705 -48.84 51.52 -31.67
C SER A 705 -49.70 50.88 -32.76
N THR A 706 -50.39 49.79 -32.42
CA THR A 706 -51.35 49.17 -33.33
C THR A 706 -52.77 49.59 -33.00
N ILE A 707 -53.51 49.99 -34.03
CA ILE A 707 -54.88 50.48 -33.90
C ILE A 707 -55.83 49.40 -34.41
N GLY A 708 -56.86 49.08 -33.62
CA GLY A 708 -57.93 48.16 -34.03
C GLY A 708 -58.75 48.68 -35.21
N THR A 709 -59.75 47.90 -35.62
CA THR A 709 -60.67 48.29 -36.71
C THR A 709 -62.03 48.67 -36.14
N PHE A 710 -62.52 49.86 -36.46
CA PHE A 710 -63.88 50.29 -36.16
C PHE A 710 -64.85 49.88 -37.27
N THR A 711 -66.00 49.30 -36.89
CA THR A 711 -67.12 49.01 -37.80
C THR A 711 -68.34 49.81 -37.38
N PRO A 712 -69.13 50.37 -38.32
CA PRO A 712 -70.38 51.05 -37.97
C PRO A 712 -71.29 50.19 -37.08
N GLY A 713 -71.62 50.70 -35.90
CA GLY A 713 -72.36 50.00 -34.84
C GLY A 713 -71.51 49.61 -33.62
N ASP A 714 -70.19 49.70 -33.70
CA ASP A 714 -69.30 49.57 -32.55
C ASP A 714 -69.41 50.83 -31.65
N THR A 715 -69.09 50.68 -30.37
CA THR A 715 -69.03 51.80 -29.41
C THR A 715 -67.62 52.01 -28.84
N SER A 716 -66.66 51.22 -29.30
CA SER A 716 -65.29 51.21 -28.78
C SER A 716 -64.29 50.72 -29.80
N LEU A 717 -63.02 51.06 -29.60
CA LEU A 717 -61.87 50.66 -30.40
C LEU A 717 -60.70 50.29 -29.49
N GLU A 718 -60.00 49.21 -29.80
CA GLU A 718 -58.78 48.81 -29.10
C GLU A 718 -57.55 49.52 -29.69
N VAL A 719 -56.66 49.94 -28.83
CA VAL A 719 -55.37 50.58 -29.10
C VAL A 719 -54.31 49.80 -28.31
N ASP A 720 -53.47 49.05 -29.00
CA ASP A 720 -52.28 48.44 -28.39
C ASP A 720 -51.17 49.50 -28.38
N LEU A 721 -51.04 50.17 -27.24
CA LEU A 721 -50.22 51.36 -27.07
C LEU A 721 -48.76 50.95 -26.87
N ALA A 722 -47.89 51.31 -27.81
CA ALA A 722 -46.46 51.07 -27.71
C ALA A 722 -45.78 52.11 -26.80
N ALA A 723 -44.64 51.75 -26.22
CA ALA A 723 -43.82 52.64 -25.39
C ALA A 723 -43.42 53.93 -26.12
N GLY A 724 -43.55 55.06 -25.42
CA GLY A 724 -43.20 56.40 -25.89
C GLY A 724 -44.11 56.96 -26.99
N ASP A 725 -45.11 56.20 -27.46
CA ASP A 725 -45.97 56.63 -28.57
C ASP A 725 -47.11 57.55 -28.11
N GLY A 726 -47.52 58.44 -29.00
CA GLY A 726 -48.73 59.23 -28.90
C GLY A 726 -49.82 58.65 -29.79
N VAL A 727 -51.03 58.46 -29.29
CA VAL A 727 -52.18 58.05 -30.12
C VAL A 727 -53.26 59.10 -30.08
N GLN A 728 -53.72 59.55 -31.25
CA GLN A 728 -54.82 60.52 -31.39
C GLN A 728 -56.09 59.81 -31.86
N CYS A 729 -57.18 59.94 -31.11
CA CYS A 729 -58.48 59.36 -31.41
C CYS A 729 -59.56 60.43 -31.62
N SER A 730 -60.35 60.29 -32.68
CA SER A 730 -61.46 61.17 -33.02
C SER A 730 -62.78 60.40 -33.05
N PHE A 731 -63.79 60.93 -32.34
CA PHE A 731 -65.13 60.37 -32.27
C PHE A 731 -66.10 61.26 -33.06
N THR A 732 -66.65 60.74 -34.16
CA THR A 732 -67.54 61.49 -35.07
C THR A 732 -68.98 61.04 -34.89
N ASN A 733 -69.88 61.98 -34.56
CA ASN A 733 -71.29 61.66 -34.36
C ASN A 733 -72.20 62.61 -35.15
N SER A 734 -73.33 62.07 -35.57
CA SER A 734 -74.43 62.78 -36.23
C SER A 734 -75.73 62.62 -35.43
N TYR A 735 -76.61 63.59 -35.62
CA TYR A 735 -77.94 63.65 -35.03
C TYR A 735 -79.02 63.42 -36.08
N ASP A 736 -79.93 62.49 -35.81
CA ASP A 736 -81.15 62.23 -36.59
C ASP A 736 -82.38 62.40 -35.67
N ASP A 737 -83.28 63.32 -36.03
CA ASP A 737 -84.51 63.59 -35.27
C ASP A 737 -85.63 62.56 -35.54
N GLY A 738 -85.36 61.58 -36.41
CA GLY A 738 -86.24 60.47 -36.73
C GLY A 738 -87.39 60.83 -37.67
N ASP A 739 -87.34 61.99 -38.35
CA ASP A 739 -88.36 62.41 -39.30
C ASP A 739 -88.21 61.81 -40.72
N GLY A 740 -87.09 61.15 -40.99
CA GLY A 740 -86.82 60.41 -42.24
C GLY A 740 -86.65 61.29 -43.47
N VAL A 741 -86.32 62.58 -43.31
CA VAL A 741 -86.01 63.48 -44.42
C VAL A 741 -84.49 63.61 -44.55
N GLU A 742 -83.88 62.95 -45.56
CA GLU A 742 -82.51 63.27 -45.96
C GLU A 742 -82.39 64.78 -46.25
N PRO A 743 -81.34 65.48 -45.76
CA PRO A 743 -81.08 66.84 -46.17
C PRO A 743 -80.71 66.83 -47.65
N THR A 744 -81.58 67.41 -48.48
CA THR A 744 -81.44 67.47 -49.93
C THR A 744 -80.14 68.17 -50.34
N GLN A 745 -79.27 67.46 -51.06
CA GLN A 745 -78.20 68.10 -51.83
C GLN A 745 -78.80 69.11 -52.82
N GLU A 746 -78.30 70.34 -52.78
CA GLU A 746 -78.63 71.39 -53.75
C GLU A 746 -77.87 71.13 -55.06
N ASP A 747 -78.54 70.42 -55.99
CA ASP A 747 -78.06 70.22 -57.36
C ASP A 747 -78.09 71.54 -58.14
N GLY A 748 -76.91 72.07 -58.46
CA GLY A 748 -76.72 73.25 -59.29
C GLY A 748 -77.06 73.03 -60.77
N VAL A 749 -77.78 73.98 -61.38
CA VAL A 749 -77.93 74.13 -62.84
C VAL A 749 -76.91 75.16 -63.36
N PRO A 750 -76.28 74.96 -64.54
CA PRO A 750 -75.02 75.61 -64.90
C PRO A 750 -75.20 76.90 -65.72
N GLY A 751 -74.41 77.93 -65.41
CA GLY A 751 -74.39 79.20 -66.16
C GLY A 751 -73.14 80.04 -65.88
N TYR A 752 -72.29 80.11 -66.88
CA TYR A 752 -70.99 80.79 -66.99
C TYR A 752 -71.05 82.33 -66.80
N ASP A 753 -70.10 82.91 -66.06
CA ASP A 753 -69.24 84.07 -66.44
C ASP A 753 -68.83 84.94 -65.23
N GLY A 754 -67.54 84.89 -64.91
CA GLY A 754 -66.70 86.07 -64.69
C GLY A 754 -67.08 87.11 -63.64
N SER A 755 -66.19 87.22 -62.65
CA SER A 755 -65.81 88.44 -61.93
C SER A 755 -66.77 88.98 -60.84
N ALA A 756 -66.70 88.36 -59.66
CA ALA A 756 -66.56 89.01 -58.34
C ALA A 756 -66.88 87.99 -57.22
N GLN A 757 -65.94 87.75 -56.30
CA GLN A 757 -66.18 87.17 -54.98
C GLN A 757 -65.30 87.99 -54.02
N GLY A 758 -65.78 88.70 -53.01
CA GLY A 758 -66.98 88.44 -52.20
C GLY A 758 -66.62 87.35 -51.19
N ASP A 759 -66.37 87.76 -49.96
CA ASP A 759 -66.19 86.98 -48.72
C ASP A 759 -67.47 86.19 -48.40
N GLY A 760 -67.69 85.14 -49.16
CA GLY A 760 -68.93 84.38 -49.18
C GLY A 760 -69.09 83.36 -48.06
N ASN A 761 -69.06 83.78 -46.79
CA ASN A 761 -69.70 83.00 -45.70
C ASN A 761 -70.69 83.80 -44.86
N GLY A 762 -70.75 85.13 -44.96
CA GLY A 762 -71.91 85.91 -44.46
C GLY A 762 -72.32 85.62 -43.01
N ASP A 763 -71.38 85.30 -42.12
CA ASP A 763 -71.65 84.94 -40.72
C ASP A 763 -71.19 85.99 -39.69
N GLY A 764 -70.39 86.98 -40.11
CA GLY A 764 -70.02 88.09 -39.22
C GLY A 764 -69.17 87.68 -38.01
N ILE A 765 -68.41 86.59 -38.10
CA ILE A 765 -67.45 86.15 -37.07
C ILE A 765 -66.05 86.06 -37.70
N ALA A 766 -65.02 86.47 -36.94
CA ALA A 766 -63.63 86.46 -37.42
C ALA A 766 -62.99 85.07 -37.26
N ASP A 767 -62.48 84.49 -38.35
CA ASP A 767 -61.66 83.29 -38.33
C ASP A 767 -60.37 83.51 -37.51
N LYS A 768 -60.14 82.66 -36.51
CA LYS A 768 -58.85 82.59 -35.79
C LYS A 768 -57.82 81.86 -36.65
N GLN A 769 -56.67 82.50 -36.83
CA GLN A 769 -55.55 82.04 -37.67
C GLN A 769 -54.87 80.78 -37.10
N GLN A 770 -54.66 79.76 -37.94
CA GLN A 770 -53.69 78.69 -37.72
C GLN A 770 -52.36 79.04 -38.39
N ALA A 771 -51.24 78.86 -37.67
CA ALA A 771 -49.89 78.91 -38.22
C ALA A 771 -49.36 77.48 -38.46
N THR A 772 -48.76 77.21 -39.61
CA THR A 772 -48.12 75.92 -39.95
C THR A 772 -46.62 76.11 -40.17
N VAL A 773 -45.83 75.13 -39.71
CA VAL A 773 -44.36 75.08 -39.91
C VAL A 773 -44.08 74.61 -41.34
N SER A 774 -43.29 75.37 -42.11
CA SER A 774 -43.03 75.04 -43.52
C SER A 774 -41.67 74.38 -43.80
N SER A 775 -40.65 74.51 -42.92
CA SER A 775 -39.43 73.67 -42.95
C SER A 775 -38.43 73.95 -41.79
N VAL A 776 -37.52 73.01 -41.54
CA VAL A 776 -36.34 73.15 -40.65
C VAL A 776 -35.06 72.96 -41.48
N GLN A 777 -34.13 73.92 -41.42
CA GLN A 777 -32.76 73.79 -41.94
C GLN A 777 -31.76 74.37 -40.93
N ASN A 778 -30.68 73.62 -40.64
CA ASN A 778 -29.58 74.00 -39.75
C ASN A 778 -29.99 74.52 -38.36
N GLY A 779 -30.93 73.85 -37.69
CA GLY A 779 -31.21 74.10 -36.27
C GLY A 779 -31.87 75.45 -35.95
N SER A 780 -32.50 76.11 -36.93
CA SER A 780 -33.38 77.27 -36.72
C SER A 780 -34.75 77.02 -37.36
N CYS A 781 -35.83 77.19 -36.59
CA CYS A 781 -37.22 76.95 -36.99
C CYS A 781 -37.78 78.22 -37.71
N TRP A 782 -38.32 78.09 -38.94
CA TRP A 782 -38.88 79.19 -39.76
C TRP A 782 -40.41 79.08 -39.86
N TRP A 783 -41.14 80.20 -39.65
CA TRP A 783 -42.60 80.26 -39.67
C TRP A 783 -43.10 81.03 -40.89
N THR A 784 -44.20 80.61 -41.50
CA THR A 784 -44.86 81.37 -42.58
C THR A 784 -46.33 81.60 -42.21
N LEU A 785 -46.71 82.86 -42.01
CA LEU A 785 -48.12 83.27 -41.82
C LEU A 785 -48.75 83.45 -43.20
N ALA A 786 -49.82 82.72 -43.50
CA ALA A 786 -50.54 82.86 -44.76
C ALA A 786 -51.51 84.05 -44.71
N SER A 787 -51.02 85.25 -44.99
CA SER A 787 -51.74 86.25 -45.80
C SER A 787 -50.78 87.40 -46.16
N ASP A 788 -50.81 87.80 -47.45
CA ASP A 788 -49.98 88.84 -48.09
C ASP A 788 -48.50 88.46 -48.34
N GLY A 789 -48.14 88.37 -49.63
CA GLY A 789 -46.78 88.17 -50.12
C GLY A 789 -45.85 89.38 -49.95
N GLN A 790 -45.45 89.68 -48.71
CA GLN A 790 -44.34 90.58 -48.38
C GLN A 790 -43.43 89.94 -47.30
N GLN A 791 -42.13 89.80 -47.60
CA GLN A 791 -41.12 89.44 -46.59
C GLN A 791 -40.87 90.63 -45.64
N HIS A 792 -40.90 90.40 -44.33
CA HIS A 792 -40.39 91.34 -43.33
C HIS A 792 -39.47 90.67 -42.31
N SER A 793 -38.53 91.47 -41.81
CA SER A 793 -37.24 91.12 -41.19
C SER A 793 -37.24 90.92 -39.67
N GLU A 794 -36.32 90.04 -39.22
CA GLU A 794 -35.49 90.03 -37.98
C GLU A 794 -36.02 90.73 -36.71
N VAL A 795 -36.29 89.95 -35.66
CA VAL A 795 -36.39 90.44 -34.27
C VAL A 795 -35.25 89.82 -33.45
N GLN A 796 -34.32 90.68 -33.00
CA GLN A 796 -33.20 90.33 -32.13
C GLN A 796 -33.67 89.96 -30.71
N THR A 797 -33.18 88.84 -30.18
CA THR A 797 -33.22 88.54 -28.73
C THR A 797 -32.02 89.15 -28.00
N ALA A 798 -32.29 89.75 -26.85
CA ALA A 798 -31.32 90.37 -25.95
C ALA A 798 -30.39 89.34 -25.28
N ALA A 799 -29.18 89.77 -24.94
CA ALA A 799 -28.11 88.97 -24.35
C ALA A 799 -28.21 88.82 -22.81
N VAL A 800 -27.88 87.63 -22.28
CA VAL A 800 -27.44 87.36 -20.89
C VAL A 800 -26.45 86.16 -20.89
N PRO A 801 -25.58 85.95 -19.88
CA PRO A 801 -24.14 85.92 -20.00
C PRO A 801 -23.53 84.51 -20.01
N ALA A 802 -22.26 84.45 -20.41
CA ALA A 802 -21.42 83.26 -20.43
C ALA A 802 -21.18 82.70 -19.02
N ASP A 803 -21.59 81.45 -18.77
CA ASP A 803 -20.73 80.35 -18.28
C ASP A 803 -21.61 79.10 -17.99
N VAL A 804 -21.72 78.14 -18.93
CA VAL A 804 -21.76 76.67 -18.70
C VAL A 804 -21.61 75.99 -20.08
N SER A 805 -20.54 75.23 -20.29
CA SER A 805 -20.33 74.39 -21.48
C SER A 805 -20.86 72.98 -21.22
N SER A 806 -22.06 72.65 -21.71
CA SER A 806 -22.51 71.31 -22.16
C SER A 806 -24.03 71.29 -22.26
N LEU A 807 -24.57 71.44 -23.47
CA LEU A 807 -25.93 71.04 -23.86
C LEU A 807 -26.02 71.17 -25.39
N LEU A 808 -25.85 70.05 -26.07
CA LEU A 808 -26.14 69.92 -27.51
C LEU A 808 -27.48 69.18 -27.65
N ALA A 809 -28.31 69.73 -28.53
CA ALA A 809 -29.53 69.17 -29.14
C ALA A 809 -30.82 69.13 -28.29
N TYR A 810 -31.65 70.16 -28.44
CA TYR A 810 -33.12 70.05 -28.25
C TYR A 810 -33.79 69.99 -29.63
N PRO A 811 -34.73 69.06 -29.91
CA PRO A 811 -35.69 69.19 -31.00
C PRO A 811 -36.77 70.22 -30.62
N CYS A 812 -37.34 70.93 -31.61
CA CYS A 812 -38.39 71.95 -31.43
C CYS A 812 -39.63 71.31 -30.74
N GLY A 813 -39.75 71.43 -29.41
CA GLY A 813 -40.93 71.06 -28.60
C GLY A 813 -41.64 72.31 -28.09
N PHE A 814 -42.98 72.32 -28.16
CA PHE A 814 -43.84 73.45 -27.82
C PHE A 814 -43.82 73.78 -26.32
N LEU A 815 -43.63 75.07 -26.01
CA LEU A 815 -44.00 75.68 -24.72
C LEU A 815 -45.47 76.08 -24.81
N ASP A 816 -46.31 75.51 -23.95
CA ASP A 816 -47.69 75.94 -23.77
C ASP A 816 -47.73 77.11 -22.78
N PHE A 817 -48.37 78.21 -23.17
CA PHE A 817 -48.59 79.38 -22.33
C PHE A 817 -50.07 79.38 -21.94
N ASP A 818 -50.38 78.83 -20.78
CA ASP A 818 -51.55 79.25 -20.01
C ASP A 818 -51.24 79.20 -18.51
N ALA A 819 -50.77 80.34 -18.00
CA ALA A 819 -50.80 80.66 -16.58
C ALA A 819 -51.43 82.05 -16.44
N GLU A 820 -52.70 82.07 -16.05
CA GLU A 820 -53.33 83.23 -15.43
C GLU A 820 -52.53 83.59 -14.17
N LEU A 821 -51.91 84.78 -14.20
CA LEU A 821 -51.25 85.40 -13.06
C LEU A 821 -52.27 85.82 -12.00
N ALA A 822 -52.16 85.22 -10.82
CA ALA A 822 -52.45 85.85 -9.53
C ALA A 822 -51.17 85.85 -8.67
#